data_AF-A0A836B8R0-F1
#
_entry.id   AF-A0A836B8R0-F1
#
_cell.length_a   1.000
_cell.length_b   1.000
_cell.length_c   1.000
_cell.angle_alpha   90.00
_cell.angle_beta   90.00
_cell.angle_gamma   90.00
#
_symmetry.space_group_name_H-M   'P 1'
#
loop_
_entity.id
_entity.type
_entity.pdbx_description
1 polymer ?
#
loop_
_entity_poly.entity_id
_entity_poly.type
_entity_poly.pdbx_seq_one_letter_code
_entity_poly.pdbx_strand_id
1 'polypeptide(L)'
;MMRFSEQTLANGNYQVCFNFDDVGCQSGNACCNSILKIMDKIEIQAEKTCSKAIAAVTFAGGSKIGSTHFDTEFSVGKVRITGLNANRATMQTAQLCLTIKPPCNSFDVFFDSDKLGQPGMYQYAVFNSGHDCCPVCVWQPSSPPPPKNESICDCISVFEPNTRWRLRYRESELKGDFNFFSFNIFTVPSDYCLEVNYRPGYCCDQTLEEVEVAIAPEFQDMWWKLAPRYWFFNTDGSVFQSGAISTQHKSDLGLIFKGFNFNTSSVPPGTELVLTLALNATLWNNTEAFPCGQSHLVDEGGICDYLMYGNQIHDGQPVISPYGDFVPSCCPEGVYLIENPTPFCGCTDNKLESPYRLVMEPQPVTVRGATTYSFRIDTTNAVPPEANAEVDCNKMDLDAVRLYVLPEIANAAAITSVVFNNKTIPKKNITFGNDTYQYWIEIKELAKAKPAIGTSWSLAITVAGAAPPSICAPNALGTGECEYNFFGKFSLRDLEYQCCAHGLSEPTVVSEDPKQCSCNANILASPYRLDYASASYAARPADATTLNFTLTYDQLDCEPNSACCASDLKSVFIEMDTTAFVSAAVSPAVPGGVTVAKLATGIQLTGLFGSANGYDVAVKVSGNKTLANVCGSLSAKDGCKYRLEGGYNVNQPYGCCPTDVTGV
;
A
#
# COMPACT_ATOMS: atom_id res chain seq x y z
N MET A 1 41.01 19.09 -2.52
CA MET A 1 42.06 18.17 -2.06
C MET A 1 41.43 17.23 -1.06
N MET A 2 41.50 15.91 -1.27
CA MET A 2 40.91 14.89 -0.41
C MET A 2 41.98 13.90 0.03
N ARG A 3 41.89 13.41 1.27
CA ARG A 3 42.79 12.35 1.75
C ARG A 3 42.52 11.07 0.96
N PHE A 4 43.54 10.55 0.30
CA PHE A 4 43.45 9.37 -0.56
C PHE A 4 43.97 8.11 0.14
N SER A 5 45.13 8.20 0.79
CA SER A 5 45.72 7.07 1.51
C SER A 5 46.60 7.54 2.66
N GLU A 6 46.78 6.66 3.64
CA GLU A 6 47.72 6.87 4.73
C GLU A 6 48.36 5.54 5.15
N GLN A 7 49.61 5.60 5.61
CA GLN A 7 50.33 4.44 6.09
C GLN A 7 51.46 4.82 7.04
N THR A 8 51.70 4.00 8.05
CA THR A 8 52.92 4.07 8.86
C THR A 8 54.01 3.23 8.20
N LEU A 9 55.09 3.88 7.81
CA LEU A 9 56.25 3.26 7.18
C LEU A 9 57.07 2.46 8.21
N ALA A 10 57.87 1.50 7.74
CA ALA A 10 58.68 0.63 8.59
C ALA A 10 59.68 1.37 9.50
N ASN A 11 60.06 2.61 9.15
CA ASN A 11 60.93 3.46 9.95
C ASN A 11 60.18 4.31 11.00
N GLY A 12 58.88 4.09 11.19
CA GLY A 12 58.02 4.83 12.11
C GLY A 12 57.49 6.16 11.58
N ASN A 13 57.90 6.58 10.37
CA ASN A 13 57.31 7.76 9.72
C ASN A 13 55.89 7.47 9.27
N TYR A 14 55.05 8.50 9.25
CA TYR A 14 53.69 8.45 8.74
C TYR A 14 53.64 9.12 7.37
N GLN A 15 53.10 8.43 6.38
CA GLN A 15 52.87 8.97 5.05
C GLN A 15 51.37 9.16 4.84
N VAL A 16 50.99 10.34 4.35
CA VAL A 16 49.63 10.68 3.95
C VAL A 16 49.65 11.24 2.54
N CYS A 17 48.75 10.76 1.68
CA CYS A 17 48.60 11.18 0.30
C CYS A 17 47.22 11.79 0.06
N PHE A 18 47.18 12.82 -0.78
CA PHE A 18 45.98 13.53 -1.18
C PHE A 18 45.79 13.51 -2.68
N ASN A 19 44.54 13.35 -3.12
CA ASN A 19 44.12 13.58 -4.50
C ASN A 19 43.45 14.96 -4.63
N PHE A 20 43.36 15.46 -5.85
CA PHE A 20 42.67 16.72 -6.14
C PHE A 20 41.44 16.47 -6.99
N ASP A 21 40.29 16.77 -6.39
CA ASP A 21 39.01 16.78 -7.09
C ASP A 21 38.74 18.16 -7.65
N ASP A 22 38.38 18.17 -8.92
CA ASP A 22 37.97 19.35 -9.65
C ASP A 22 36.44 19.44 -9.65
N VAL A 23 35.93 20.34 -8.81
CA VAL A 23 34.49 20.59 -8.65
C VAL A 23 33.95 21.63 -9.64
N GLY A 24 34.77 22.06 -10.61
CA GLY A 24 34.45 23.12 -11.55
C GLY A 24 34.49 24.52 -10.92
N CYS A 25 34.31 25.53 -11.77
CA CYS A 25 34.19 26.93 -11.36
C CYS A 25 32.78 27.42 -11.64
N GLN A 26 32.21 28.21 -10.73
CA GLN A 26 31.05 29.03 -11.04
C GLN A 26 31.37 29.96 -12.23
N SER A 27 30.40 30.11 -13.14
CA SER A 27 30.55 30.96 -14.33
C SER A 27 30.97 32.38 -13.92
N GLY A 28 32.00 32.92 -14.57
CA GLY A 28 32.51 34.27 -14.29
C GLY A 28 33.51 34.40 -13.13
N ASN A 29 33.81 33.34 -12.37
CA ASN A 29 34.82 33.41 -11.31
C ASN A 29 36.25 33.40 -11.90
N ALA A 30 36.80 34.59 -12.13
CA ALA A 30 38.15 34.76 -12.70
C ALA A 30 39.24 34.07 -11.86
N CYS A 31 39.03 33.97 -10.56
CA CYS A 31 40.01 33.46 -9.62
C CYS A 31 40.14 31.94 -9.67
N CYS A 32 39.00 31.25 -9.62
CA CYS A 32 38.91 29.81 -9.82
C CYS A 32 39.47 29.42 -11.19
N ASN A 33 39.11 30.16 -12.25
CA ASN A 33 39.63 29.92 -13.60
C ASN A 33 41.16 30.12 -13.71
N SER A 34 41.73 31.07 -12.95
CA SER A 34 43.18 31.31 -12.91
C SER A 34 43.92 30.13 -12.25
N ILE A 35 43.39 29.60 -11.14
CA ILE A 35 43.94 28.44 -10.44
C ILE A 35 43.84 27.18 -11.28
N LEU A 36 42.70 26.93 -11.96
CA LEU A 36 42.56 25.76 -12.84
C LEU A 36 43.49 25.82 -14.06
N LYS A 37 43.88 27.01 -14.51
CA LYS A 37 44.91 27.16 -15.56
C LYS A 37 46.28 26.79 -15.04
N ILE A 38 46.66 27.30 -13.88
CA ILE A 38 47.94 26.99 -13.24
C ILE A 38 47.84 27.16 -11.72
N MET A 39 47.92 26.06 -11.00
CA MET A 39 48.09 26.03 -9.55
C MET A 39 49.58 25.90 -9.24
N ASP A 40 50.14 26.90 -8.58
CA ASP A 40 51.59 26.96 -8.32
C ASP A 40 51.95 26.67 -6.86
N LYS A 41 51.04 26.96 -5.93
CA LYS A 41 51.29 26.81 -4.50
C LYS A 41 50.11 26.20 -3.77
N ILE A 42 50.41 25.36 -2.78
CA ILE A 42 49.47 24.87 -1.77
C ILE A 42 50.00 25.26 -0.39
N GLU A 43 49.11 25.72 0.49
CA GLU A 43 49.36 25.86 1.91
C GLU A 43 48.47 24.88 2.67
N ILE A 44 49.01 24.18 3.67
CA ILE A 44 48.26 23.23 4.51
C ILE A 44 48.52 23.60 5.97
N GLN A 45 47.46 23.68 6.77
CA GLN A 45 47.60 23.87 8.21
C GLN A 45 48.36 22.69 8.85
N ALA A 46 49.18 22.98 9.84
CA ALA A 46 49.84 21.96 10.66
C ALA A 46 50.05 22.47 12.10
N GLU A 47 50.27 21.55 13.02
CA GLU A 47 50.64 21.86 14.40
C GLU A 47 52.05 22.48 14.43
N LYS A 48 52.21 23.64 15.08
CA LYS A 48 53.47 24.42 15.06
C LYS A 48 54.66 23.63 15.55
N THR A 49 54.45 22.79 16.57
CA THR A 49 55.51 21.96 17.15
C THR A 49 56.04 20.91 16.15
N CYS A 50 55.30 20.63 15.06
CA CYS A 50 55.68 19.71 13.99
C CYS A 50 56.55 20.33 12.87
N SER A 51 57.06 21.55 13.05
CA SER A 51 57.85 22.28 12.03
C SER A 51 59.07 21.53 11.47
N LYS A 52 59.62 20.56 12.22
CA LYS A 52 60.76 19.72 11.81
C LYS A 52 60.36 18.29 11.43
N ALA A 53 59.06 17.98 11.43
CA ALA A 53 58.56 16.63 11.25
C ALA A 53 58.50 16.19 9.77
N ILE A 54 58.42 17.12 8.81
CA ILE A 54 58.35 16.75 7.38
C ILE A 54 59.68 16.14 6.92
N ALA A 55 59.66 14.87 6.54
CA ALA A 55 60.79 14.12 5.99
C ALA A 55 60.86 14.21 4.46
N ALA A 56 59.71 14.19 3.80
CA ALA A 56 59.61 14.24 2.34
C ALA A 56 58.25 14.79 1.92
N VAL A 57 58.22 15.46 0.77
CA VAL A 57 57.01 15.88 0.07
C VAL A 57 57.14 15.46 -1.39
N THR A 58 56.12 14.84 -1.95
CA THR A 58 56.07 14.51 -3.38
C THR A 58 54.77 15.01 -3.99
N PHE A 59 54.83 15.50 -5.23
CA PHE A 59 53.67 15.90 -6.01
C PHE A 59 53.79 15.34 -7.42
N ALA A 60 52.77 14.65 -7.91
CA ALA A 60 52.78 13.96 -9.20
C ALA A 60 54.01 13.04 -9.39
N GLY A 61 54.43 12.35 -8.31
CA GLY A 61 55.62 11.48 -8.28
C GLY A 61 56.97 12.20 -8.19
N GLY A 62 57.02 13.53 -8.35
CA GLY A 62 58.24 14.33 -8.22
C GLY A 62 58.47 14.81 -6.79
N SER A 63 59.72 14.84 -6.33
CA SER A 63 60.07 15.40 -5.01
C SER A 63 59.87 16.92 -4.99
N LYS A 64 59.24 17.42 -3.91
CA LYS A 64 58.96 18.84 -3.64
C LYS A 64 59.53 19.32 -2.30
N ILE A 65 60.36 18.51 -1.64
CA ILE A 65 60.93 18.89 -0.35
C ILE A 65 61.77 20.18 -0.42
N GLY A 66 62.46 20.42 -1.54
CA GLY A 66 63.25 21.64 -1.76
C GLY A 66 62.41 22.91 -1.99
N SER A 67 61.12 22.77 -2.28
CA SER A 67 60.16 23.87 -2.43
C SER A 67 59.06 23.84 -1.37
N THR A 68 59.31 23.10 -0.28
CA THR A 68 58.44 23.02 0.89
C THR A 68 59.02 23.85 2.03
N HIS A 69 58.20 24.72 2.61
CA HIS A 69 58.53 25.58 3.72
C HIS A 69 57.54 25.35 4.85
N PHE A 70 57.99 25.50 6.09
CA PHE A 70 57.13 25.44 7.27
C PHE A 70 57.14 26.81 7.95
N ASP A 71 56.02 27.51 7.86
CA ASP A 71 55.83 28.85 8.37
C ASP A 71 55.20 28.76 9.78
N THR A 72 55.83 29.38 10.78
CA THR A 72 55.42 29.29 12.21
C THR A 72 54.88 30.61 12.77
N GLU A 73 54.93 31.67 11.98
CA GLU A 73 54.54 33.04 12.34
C GLU A 73 53.02 33.24 12.47
N PHE A 74 52.20 32.33 11.96
CA PHE A 74 50.74 32.38 12.05
C PHE A 74 50.22 31.83 13.38
N SER A 75 48.91 31.85 13.64
CA SER A 75 48.33 31.27 14.86
C SER A 75 48.49 29.75 14.94
N VAL A 76 48.47 29.08 13.79
CA VAL A 76 48.80 27.67 13.54
C VAL A 76 50.08 27.56 12.69
N GLY A 77 50.69 26.39 12.61
CA GLY A 77 51.76 26.14 11.64
C GLY A 77 51.18 26.04 10.23
N LYS A 78 51.97 26.36 9.21
CA LYS A 78 51.58 26.18 7.81
C LYS A 78 52.70 25.52 7.01
N VAL A 79 52.35 24.45 6.31
CA VAL A 79 53.20 23.82 5.31
C VAL A 79 52.90 24.44 3.96
N ARG A 80 53.86 25.16 3.40
CA ARG A 80 53.76 25.83 2.11
C ARG A 80 54.59 25.07 1.07
N ILE A 81 53.94 24.60 0.01
CA ILE A 81 54.55 23.80 -1.06
C ILE A 81 54.41 24.60 -2.35
N THR A 82 55.52 25.02 -2.94
CA THR A 82 55.57 25.94 -4.08
C THR A 82 56.15 25.29 -5.33
N GLY A 83 56.06 25.99 -6.47
CA GLY A 83 56.61 25.54 -7.74
C GLY A 83 55.92 24.27 -8.25
N LEU A 84 54.61 24.15 -8.02
CA LEU A 84 53.81 23.02 -8.47
C LEU A 84 53.57 23.07 -9.98
N ASN A 85 53.38 24.27 -10.55
CA ASN A 85 53.12 24.50 -11.97
C ASN A 85 52.09 23.52 -12.57
N ALA A 86 51.03 23.21 -11.83
CA ALA A 86 50.07 22.17 -12.19
C ALA A 86 48.87 22.77 -12.92
N ASN A 87 48.59 22.29 -14.14
CA ASN A 87 47.35 22.62 -14.84
C ASN A 87 46.22 21.66 -14.42
N ARG A 88 44.98 21.95 -14.84
CA ARG A 88 43.79 21.13 -14.57
C ARG A 88 43.98 19.62 -14.79
N ALA A 89 44.62 19.22 -15.89
CA ALA A 89 44.82 17.81 -16.22
C ALA A 89 45.86 17.15 -15.29
N THR A 90 46.94 17.86 -14.96
CA THR A 90 47.91 17.40 -13.96
C THR A 90 47.25 17.27 -12.60
N MET A 91 46.43 18.24 -12.18
CA MET A 91 45.75 18.22 -10.89
C MET A 91 44.87 16.99 -10.70
N GLN A 92 44.06 16.64 -11.68
CA GLN A 92 43.14 15.50 -11.62
C GLN A 92 43.85 14.13 -11.49
N THR A 93 45.13 14.05 -11.87
CA THR A 93 45.91 12.80 -11.86
C THR A 93 47.07 12.81 -10.86
N ALA A 94 47.43 13.97 -10.33
CA ALA A 94 48.52 14.13 -9.39
C ALA A 94 48.12 13.74 -7.97
N GLN A 95 49.05 13.12 -7.27
CA GLN A 95 48.96 12.90 -5.83
C GLN A 95 49.96 13.81 -5.12
N LEU A 96 49.52 14.43 -4.02
CA LEU A 96 50.40 15.11 -3.08
C LEU A 96 50.62 14.20 -1.87
N CYS A 97 51.84 13.75 -1.61
CA CYS A 97 52.14 12.95 -0.43
C CYS A 97 53.13 13.63 0.51
N LEU A 98 52.80 13.66 1.79
CA LEU A 98 53.66 14.12 2.89
C LEU A 98 54.16 12.91 3.68
N THR A 99 55.44 12.86 3.98
CA THR A 99 56.03 11.88 4.91
C THR A 99 56.51 12.61 6.16
N ILE A 100 56.03 12.20 7.32
CA ILE A 100 56.10 12.93 8.59
C ILE A 100 56.75 12.04 9.66
N LYS A 101 57.70 12.59 10.43
CA LYS A 101 58.47 11.91 11.47
C LYS A 101 57.75 11.97 12.83
N PRO A 102 58.00 11.00 13.74
CA PRO A 102 57.59 11.11 15.14
C PRO A 102 58.15 12.39 15.81
N PRO A 103 57.46 12.98 16.80
CA PRO A 103 56.21 12.50 17.43
C PRO A 103 54.93 12.89 16.68
N CYS A 104 55.04 13.61 15.55
CA CYS A 104 53.89 14.05 14.75
C CYS A 104 53.46 13.03 13.71
N ASN A 105 53.80 11.76 13.88
CA ASN A 105 53.57 10.69 12.91
C ASN A 105 52.14 10.13 12.96
N SER A 106 51.15 10.99 13.07
CA SER A 106 49.74 10.68 12.86
C SER A 106 49.06 11.86 12.20
N PHE A 107 47.93 11.60 11.54
CA PHE A 107 47.16 12.63 10.85
C PHE A 107 46.78 13.76 11.81
N ASP A 108 46.11 13.42 12.90
CA ASP A 108 45.50 14.42 13.79
C ASP A 108 46.52 15.26 14.54
N VAL A 109 47.64 14.66 14.92
CA VAL A 109 48.72 15.37 15.59
C VAL A 109 49.43 16.31 14.62
N PHE A 110 49.65 15.91 13.36
CA PHE A 110 50.33 16.78 12.40
C PHE A 110 49.45 17.91 11.90
N PHE A 111 48.18 17.65 11.56
CA PHE A 111 47.26 18.65 11.01
C PHE A 111 46.53 19.47 12.06
N ASP A 112 46.73 19.16 13.35
CA ASP A 112 46.09 19.86 14.47
C ASP A 112 44.56 19.79 14.37
N SER A 113 44.04 18.60 14.04
CA SER A 113 42.61 18.35 13.79
C SER A 113 41.73 18.79 14.97
N ASP A 114 42.23 18.68 16.19
CA ASP A 114 41.51 19.05 17.41
C ASP A 114 41.16 20.55 17.44
N LYS A 115 42.04 21.44 16.94
CA LYS A 115 41.73 22.88 16.82
C LYS A 115 40.72 23.18 15.73
N LEU A 116 40.47 22.23 14.83
CA LEU A 116 39.44 22.29 13.80
C LEU A 116 38.12 21.62 14.23
N GLY A 117 38.05 21.14 15.49
CA GLY A 117 36.82 20.72 16.15
C GLY A 117 36.48 19.24 16.02
N GLN A 118 37.24 18.45 15.24
CA GLN A 118 37.04 16.99 15.15
C GLN A 118 38.26 16.29 14.49
N PRO A 119 38.55 15.02 14.84
CA PRO A 119 39.58 14.22 14.17
C PRO A 119 39.38 14.13 12.64
N GLY A 120 40.46 14.01 11.89
CA GLY A 120 40.49 13.91 10.43
C GLY A 120 40.37 15.23 9.68
N MET A 121 40.28 16.36 10.37
CA MET A 121 40.13 17.68 9.77
C MET A 121 41.47 18.33 9.41
N TYR A 122 41.50 19.07 8.30
CA TYR A 122 42.63 19.93 7.97
C TYR A 122 42.18 21.10 7.10
N GLN A 123 42.90 22.23 7.21
CA GLN A 123 42.70 23.38 6.34
C GLN A 123 43.80 23.42 5.29
N TYR A 124 43.44 23.82 4.08
CA TYR A 124 44.39 24.09 3.02
C TYR A 124 43.96 25.28 2.19
N ALA A 125 44.89 25.85 1.45
CA ALA A 125 44.63 26.88 0.46
C ALA A 125 45.45 26.59 -0.79
N VAL A 126 44.87 26.87 -1.95
CA VAL A 126 45.55 26.71 -3.24
C VAL A 126 45.71 28.07 -3.89
N PHE A 127 46.80 28.27 -4.63
CA PHE A 127 47.12 29.56 -5.21
C PHE A 127 47.53 29.40 -6.66
N ASN A 128 47.17 30.41 -7.46
CA ASN A 128 47.69 30.55 -8.81
C ASN A 128 49.12 31.10 -8.81
N SER A 129 49.77 31.17 -9.97
CA SER A 129 51.16 31.66 -10.09
C SER A 129 51.35 33.13 -9.68
N GLY A 130 50.32 33.96 -9.78
CA GLY A 130 50.36 35.37 -9.35
C GLY A 130 50.20 35.56 -7.84
N HIS A 131 49.80 34.51 -7.11
CA HIS A 131 49.37 34.57 -5.70
C HIS A 131 48.27 35.60 -5.40
N ASP A 132 47.60 36.13 -6.43
CA ASP A 132 46.46 37.04 -6.36
C ASP A 132 45.13 36.30 -6.12
N CYS A 133 45.18 34.96 -6.13
CA CYS A 133 44.04 34.08 -5.93
C CYS A 133 44.30 33.02 -4.86
N CYS A 134 43.43 32.96 -3.86
CA CYS A 134 43.56 32.06 -2.71
C CYS A 134 42.18 31.67 -2.13
N PRO A 135 41.47 30.70 -2.72
CA PRO A 135 40.37 30.04 -2.01
C PRO A 135 40.97 29.25 -0.84
N VAL A 136 40.58 29.63 0.38
CA VAL A 136 40.83 28.82 1.57
C VAL A 136 39.76 27.74 1.64
N CYS A 137 40.18 26.49 1.65
CA CYS A 137 39.30 25.33 1.73
C CYS A 137 39.60 24.59 3.04
N VAL A 138 38.61 24.43 3.90
CA VAL A 138 38.68 23.46 4.98
C VAL A 138 38.23 22.13 4.40
N TRP A 139 39.10 21.10 4.38
CA TRP A 139 38.61 19.76 4.06
C TRP A 139 37.90 19.23 5.30
N GLN A 140 36.57 19.24 5.22
CA GLN A 140 35.72 18.46 6.09
C GLN A 140 35.60 17.06 5.48
N PRO A 141 35.88 15.94 6.20
CA PRO A 141 35.15 14.71 5.92
C PRO A 141 33.68 15.12 5.95
N SER A 142 32.96 14.95 4.83
CA SER A 142 31.58 15.42 4.59
C SER A 142 31.00 16.07 5.84
N SER A 143 31.07 17.40 5.92
CA SER A 143 30.68 18.17 7.10
C SER A 143 29.51 17.51 7.80
N PRO A 144 29.59 17.22 9.13
CA PRO A 144 28.35 17.09 9.88
C PRO A 144 27.53 18.32 9.49
N PRO A 145 26.24 18.16 9.17
CA PRO A 145 25.40 19.26 8.73
C PRO A 145 25.68 20.49 9.59
N PRO A 146 25.70 21.72 9.03
CA PRO A 146 25.84 22.94 9.83
C PRO A 146 24.99 22.77 11.10
N PRO A 147 25.50 23.12 12.30
CA PRO A 147 24.81 22.84 13.55
C PRO A 147 23.35 23.19 13.34
N LYS A 148 22.49 22.16 13.36
CA LYS A 148 21.08 22.29 13.03
C LYS A 148 20.60 23.51 13.78
N ASN A 149 20.10 24.51 13.06
CA ASN A 149 19.33 25.54 13.71
C ASN A 149 18.10 24.79 14.23
N GLU A 150 18.17 24.34 15.49
CA GLU A 150 17.06 23.73 16.19
C GLU A 150 15.88 24.70 16.01
N SER A 151 14.76 24.20 15.48
CA SER A 151 13.45 24.87 15.45
C SER A 151 13.14 25.93 14.38
N ILE A 152 13.64 25.83 13.14
CA ILE A 152 12.92 26.48 12.02
C ILE A 152 12.32 25.39 11.13
N CYS A 153 11.12 24.98 11.53
CA CYS A 153 10.25 24.13 10.73
C CYS A 153 9.67 24.92 9.57
N ASP A 154 9.57 24.26 8.42
CA ASP A 154 8.90 24.84 7.28
C ASP A 154 7.39 24.92 7.55
N CYS A 155 6.78 26.12 7.50
CA CYS A 155 5.34 26.32 7.83
C CYS A 155 4.34 25.56 6.94
N ILE A 156 4.81 24.78 5.95
CA ILE A 156 4.01 23.91 5.08
C ILE A 156 3.87 22.51 5.64
N SER A 157 4.79 22.09 6.50
CA SER A 157 4.80 20.76 7.06
C SER A 157 3.86 20.67 8.26
N VAL A 158 2.73 21.35 8.29
CA VAL A 158 1.80 21.26 9.46
C VAL A 158 0.86 20.05 9.33
N PHE A 159 0.95 19.27 8.25
CA PHE A 159 0.00 18.19 8.00
C PHE A 159 0.65 16.95 7.36
N GLU A 160 0.25 15.77 7.84
CA GLU A 160 0.66 14.44 7.37
C GLU A 160 0.68 14.24 5.83
N PRO A 161 -0.24 14.80 5.02
CA PRO A 161 -0.22 14.58 3.58
C PRO A 161 1.04 15.12 2.91
N ASN A 162 1.79 16.04 3.52
CA ASN A 162 2.96 16.65 2.90
C ASN A 162 4.26 15.87 3.14
N THR A 163 4.18 14.74 3.83
CA THR A 163 5.26 13.77 4.03
C THR A 163 4.77 12.36 3.68
N ARG A 164 5.69 11.44 3.43
CA ARG A 164 5.36 10.01 3.36
C ARG A 164 5.39 9.32 4.71
N TRP A 165 5.97 9.92 5.74
CA TRP A 165 6.08 9.27 7.04
C TRP A 165 4.75 9.32 7.81
N ARG A 166 4.43 8.25 8.53
CA ARG A 166 3.24 8.11 9.38
C ARG A 166 3.62 7.47 10.70
N LEU A 167 2.94 7.87 11.77
CA LEU A 167 2.98 7.21 13.08
C LEU A 167 1.61 6.62 13.37
N ARG A 168 1.58 5.37 13.83
CA ARG A 168 0.34 4.72 14.26
C ARG A 168 0.60 3.99 15.57
N TYR A 169 -0.34 4.07 16.50
CA TYR A 169 -0.32 3.20 17.67
C TYR A 169 -0.41 1.72 17.25
N ARG A 170 0.34 0.86 17.94
CA ARG A 170 0.42 -0.58 17.63
C ARG A 170 -0.34 -1.38 18.68
N GLU A 171 0.13 -1.29 19.91
CA GLU A 171 -0.36 -2.07 21.04
C GLU A 171 0.20 -1.50 22.35
N SER A 172 -0.41 -1.89 23.46
CA SER A 172 0.10 -1.64 24.80
C SER A 172 -0.03 -2.88 25.67
N GLU A 173 0.91 -3.06 26.59
CA GLU A 173 0.88 -4.17 27.54
C GLU A 173 1.36 -3.73 28.92
N LEU A 174 0.66 -4.14 29.97
CA LEU A 174 1.15 -4.03 31.35
C LEU A 174 2.11 -5.18 31.64
N LYS A 175 3.36 -4.86 31.99
CA LYS A 175 4.38 -5.85 32.31
C LYS A 175 5.25 -5.41 33.49
N GLY A 176 4.96 -5.98 34.65
CA GLY A 176 5.61 -5.59 35.90
C GLY A 176 5.21 -4.17 36.29
N ASP A 177 6.20 -3.33 36.60
CA ASP A 177 5.99 -1.94 37.05
C ASP A 177 5.80 -0.95 35.88
N PHE A 178 5.70 -1.43 34.64
CA PHE A 178 5.61 -0.60 33.45
C PHE A 178 4.45 -0.98 32.53
N ASN A 179 3.80 0.03 31.96
CA ASN A 179 2.96 -0.06 30.79
C ASN A 179 3.80 0.22 29.55
N PHE A 180 3.95 -0.77 28.69
CA PHE A 180 4.66 -0.62 27.43
C PHE A 180 3.67 -0.14 26.38
N PHE A 181 4.02 0.93 25.66
CA PHE A 181 3.26 1.43 24.51
C PHE A 181 4.12 1.35 23.29
N SER A 182 3.63 0.72 22.22
CA SER A 182 4.35 0.58 20.97
C SER A 182 3.66 1.35 19.84
N PHE A 183 4.46 1.93 18.96
CA PHE A 183 4.03 2.72 17.81
C PHE A 183 4.77 2.24 16.57
N ASN A 184 4.05 2.04 15.47
CA ASN A 184 4.65 1.76 14.16
C ASN A 184 4.92 3.09 13.45
N ILE A 185 6.13 3.23 12.93
CA ILE A 185 6.52 4.34 12.07
C ILE A 185 6.84 3.77 10.69
N PHE A 186 6.12 4.25 9.67
CA PHE A 186 6.19 3.66 8.34
C PHE A 186 6.09 4.74 7.27
N THR A 187 6.38 4.36 6.02
CA THR A 187 6.14 5.23 4.88
C THR A 187 4.93 4.78 4.07
N VAL A 188 4.18 5.75 3.56
CA VAL A 188 3.20 5.52 2.50
C VAL A 188 3.88 5.62 1.12
N PRO A 189 3.31 5.05 0.04
CA PRO A 189 3.83 5.26 -1.30
C PRO A 189 3.94 6.75 -1.63
N SER A 190 4.91 7.13 -2.46
CA SER A 190 5.22 8.55 -2.77
C SER A 190 4.01 9.34 -3.28
N ASP A 191 3.05 8.64 -3.88
CA ASP A 191 1.86 9.25 -4.47
C ASP A 191 0.81 9.69 -3.45
N TYR A 192 0.91 9.22 -2.22
CA TYR A 192 0.07 9.65 -1.09
C TYR A 192 0.62 10.91 -0.41
N CYS A 193 1.69 11.46 -0.97
CA CYS A 193 2.25 12.70 -0.52
C CYS A 193 1.89 13.84 -1.48
N LEU A 194 1.33 14.91 -0.93
CA LEU A 194 0.98 16.13 -1.61
C LEU A 194 2.19 17.07 -1.61
N GLU A 195 2.95 17.04 -2.70
CA GLU A 195 4.00 18.04 -2.94
C GLU A 195 3.40 19.44 -3.03
N VAL A 196 4.02 20.39 -2.33
CA VAL A 196 3.48 21.74 -2.26
C VAL A 196 4.11 22.64 -3.32
N ASN A 197 3.39 22.79 -4.42
CA ASN A 197 3.91 23.34 -5.68
C ASN A 197 4.16 24.86 -5.72
N TYR A 198 3.73 25.63 -4.71
CA TYR A 198 3.82 27.09 -4.74
C TYR A 198 5.08 27.68 -4.10
N ARG A 199 5.98 26.85 -3.56
CA ARG A 199 7.29 27.29 -3.08
C ARG A 199 8.38 26.20 -3.23
N PRO A 200 9.67 26.56 -3.20
CA PRO A 200 10.76 25.58 -3.30
C PRO A 200 10.76 24.65 -2.09
N GLY A 201 10.57 23.34 -2.33
CA GLY A 201 10.79 22.32 -1.31
C GLY A 201 10.27 20.93 -1.69
N TYR A 202 10.75 19.89 -1.02
CA TYR A 202 10.41 18.49 -1.27
C TYR A 202 10.31 17.68 0.04
N CYS A 203 9.14 17.69 0.66
CA CYS A 203 8.88 17.00 1.93
C CYS A 203 8.41 15.55 1.78
N CYS A 204 8.03 15.13 0.58
CA CYS A 204 7.56 13.77 0.36
C CYS A 204 8.62 12.72 0.68
N ASP A 205 9.85 12.93 0.21
CA ASP A 205 10.96 12.04 0.51
C ASP A 205 11.85 12.54 1.64
N GLN A 206 11.30 13.32 2.57
CA GLN A 206 12.07 13.80 3.72
C GLN A 206 12.76 12.65 4.47
N THR A 207 13.93 12.92 5.05
CA THR A 207 14.51 12.00 6.04
C THR A 207 13.60 11.93 7.28
N LEU A 208 13.75 10.89 8.08
CA LEU A 208 13.22 10.83 9.43
C LEU A 208 14.41 10.91 10.38
N GLU A 209 14.53 12.01 11.10
CA GLU A 209 15.67 12.29 11.98
C GLU A 209 15.26 12.49 13.43
N GLU A 210 14.00 12.84 13.65
CA GLU A 210 13.42 12.99 14.96
C GLU A 210 11.91 12.71 14.93
N VAL A 211 11.43 12.10 16.01
CA VAL A 211 10.02 11.83 16.28
C VAL A 211 9.71 12.43 17.64
N GLU A 212 8.63 13.19 17.72
CA GLU A 212 8.12 13.80 18.94
C GLU A 212 6.68 13.33 19.17
N VAL A 213 6.39 12.93 20.40
CA VAL A 213 5.11 12.35 20.82
C VAL A 213 4.56 13.17 21.98
N ALA A 214 3.34 13.69 21.83
CA ALA A 214 2.72 14.53 22.84
C ALA A 214 2.47 13.78 24.16
N ILE A 215 2.69 14.49 25.27
CA ILE A 215 2.25 14.06 26.61
C ILE A 215 1.38 15.13 27.23
N ALA A 216 0.49 14.72 28.13
CA ALA A 216 -0.43 15.64 28.78
C ALA A 216 0.33 16.71 29.58
N PRO A 217 -0.16 17.97 29.62
CA PRO A 217 0.48 19.07 30.33
C PRO A 217 0.86 18.73 31.78
N GLU A 218 0.05 17.95 32.49
CA GLU A 218 0.32 17.51 33.86
C GLU A 218 1.57 16.64 34.01
N PHE A 219 2.03 15.99 32.93
CA PHE A 219 3.23 15.16 32.92
C PHE A 219 4.45 15.89 32.37
N GLN A 220 4.32 17.11 31.84
CA GLN A 220 5.43 17.85 31.24
C GLN A 220 6.58 18.09 32.22
N ASP A 221 6.33 18.34 33.51
CA ASP A 221 7.42 18.55 34.49
C ASP A 221 7.99 17.25 35.08
N MET A 222 7.40 16.10 34.74
CA MET A 222 7.77 14.79 35.28
C MET A 222 7.85 13.68 34.23
N TRP A 223 8.04 14.04 32.96
CA TRP A 223 8.11 13.13 31.83
C TRP A 223 9.13 12.02 32.04
N TRP A 224 10.27 12.31 32.68
CA TRP A 224 11.34 11.34 32.95
C TRP A 224 10.94 10.29 33.99
N LYS A 225 9.98 10.61 34.87
CA LYS A 225 9.38 9.63 35.79
C LYS A 225 8.30 8.83 35.11
N LEU A 226 7.53 9.48 34.24
CA LEU A 226 6.45 8.87 33.48
C LEU A 226 7.01 7.85 32.47
N ALA A 227 7.89 8.26 31.56
CA ALA A 227 8.45 7.42 30.51
C ALA A 227 9.99 7.32 30.66
N PRO A 228 10.50 6.53 31.63
CA PRO A 228 11.95 6.49 31.91
C PRO A 228 12.78 5.81 30.83
N ARG A 229 12.19 5.00 29.94
CA ARG A 229 12.93 4.22 28.95
C ARG A 229 12.17 4.08 27.63
N TYR A 230 12.94 3.91 26.56
CA TYR A 230 12.41 3.59 25.24
C TYR A 230 13.32 2.63 24.48
N TRP A 231 12.75 2.00 23.44
CA TRP A 231 13.43 1.19 22.44
C TRP A 231 12.91 1.55 21.05
N PHE A 232 13.81 1.59 20.09
CA PHE A 232 13.56 1.80 18.69
C PHE A 232 14.05 0.58 17.92
N PHE A 233 13.12 -0.10 17.27
CA PHE A 233 13.37 -1.29 16.47
C PHE A 233 13.36 -0.94 14.98
N ASN A 234 14.31 -1.52 14.27
CA ASN A 234 14.44 -1.41 12.83
C ASN A 234 13.44 -2.37 12.13
N THR A 235 13.34 -2.30 10.81
CA THR A 235 12.41 -3.13 10.01
C THR A 235 12.67 -4.64 10.10
N ASP A 236 13.86 -5.04 10.54
CA ASP A 236 14.24 -6.44 10.79
C ASP A 236 14.02 -6.87 12.25
N GLY A 237 13.46 -5.99 13.10
CA GLY A 237 13.25 -6.22 14.52
C GLY A 237 14.48 -6.00 15.40
N SER A 238 15.63 -5.60 14.84
CA SER A 238 16.83 -5.27 15.61
C SER A 238 16.68 -3.92 16.32
N VAL A 239 17.21 -3.80 17.53
CA VAL A 239 17.22 -2.51 18.26
C VAL A 239 18.35 -1.65 17.71
N PHE A 240 18.02 -0.53 17.04
CA PHE A 240 19.04 0.42 16.59
C PHE A 240 19.26 1.56 17.58
N GLN A 241 18.29 1.83 18.46
CA GLN A 241 18.43 2.81 19.52
C GLN A 241 17.61 2.40 20.75
N SER A 242 18.14 2.65 21.95
CA SER A 242 17.41 2.50 23.21
C SER A 242 18.10 3.31 24.30
N GLY A 243 17.38 3.65 25.37
CA GLY A 243 17.99 4.34 26.49
C GLY A 243 16.98 5.06 27.38
N ALA A 244 17.51 5.91 28.25
CA ALA A 244 16.71 6.90 28.96
C ALA A 244 16.32 8.02 28.01
N ILE A 245 15.09 8.51 28.12
CA ILE A 245 14.68 9.74 27.43
C ILE A 245 15.47 10.88 28.08
N SER A 246 16.18 11.69 27.29
CA SER A 246 17.16 12.66 27.80
C SER A 246 16.84 14.12 27.44
N THR A 247 15.84 14.38 26.60
CA THR A 247 15.48 15.73 26.15
C THR A 247 13.97 15.89 25.94
N GLN A 248 13.45 17.03 26.39
CA GLN A 248 12.16 17.62 26.02
C GLN A 248 12.49 18.97 25.35
N HIS A 249 11.83 19.32 24.25
CA HIS A 249 11.95 20.65 23.66
C HIS A 249 10.90 21.58 24.29
N LYS A 250 11.05 22.89 24.07
CA LYS A 250 10.05 23.90 24.47
C LYS A 250 8.80 23.89 23.57
N SER A 251 8.67 22.93 22.65
CA SER A 251 7.41 22.67 21.96
C SER A 251 6.41 22.09 22.96
N ASP A 252 5.14 22.35 22.76
CA ASP A 252 4.07 21.88 23.66
C ASP A 252 3.90 20.34 23.63
N LEU A 253 4.70 19.62 22.83
CA LEU A 253 4.56 18.21 22.45
C LEU A 253 5.58 17.26 23.11
N GLY A 254 5.88 17.40 24.40
CA GLY A 254 6.28 16.26 25.24
C GLY A 254 7.64 15.56 24.98
N LEU A 255 7.63 14.35 24.40
CA LEU A 255 8.75 13.39 24.39
C LEU A 255 9.47 13.34 23.04
N ILE A 256 10.80 13.45 23.05
CA ILE A 256 11.60 13.52 21.82
C ILE A 256 12.54 12.33 21.67
N PHE A 257 12.55 11.79 20.45
CA PHE A 257 13.43 10.72 20.04
C PHE A 257 14.22 11.15 18.81
N LYS A 258 15.54 11.20 18.94
CA LYS A 258 16.46 11.68 17.91
C LYS A 258 17.77 10.89 17.92
N GLY A 259 18.61 11.08 16.91
CA GLY A 259 19.89 10.38 16.78
C GLY A 259 19.87 9.25 15.74
N PHE A 260 18.84 9.23 14.89
CA PHE A 260 18.74 8.39 13.72
C PHE A 260 18.58 9.24 12.46
N ASN A 261 18.73 8.60 11.30
CA ASN A 261 18.46 9.21 10.00
C ASN A 261 18.00 8.11 9.03
N PHE A 262 16.69 8.02 8.82
CA PHE A 262 16.09 7.09 7.85
C PHE A 262 15.64 7.83 6.61
N ASN A 263 15.96 7.30 5.45
CA ASN A 263 15.35 7.73 4.20
C ASN A 263 14.04 6.97 3.97
N THR A 264 13.11 7.56 3.21
CA THR A 264 11.89 6.86 2.80
C THR A 264 12.17 5.58 2.01
N SER A 265 13.32 5.50 1.35
CA SER A 265 13.80 4.30 0.67
C SER A 265 14.32 3.20 1.61
N SER A 266 14.74 3.56 2.83
CA SER A 266 15.23 2.60 3.84
C SER A 266 14.10 1.95 4.64
N VAL A 267 12.92 2.56 4.63
CA VAL A 267 11.69 2.02 5.22
C VAL A 267 10.60 2.03 4.14
N PRO A 268 10.69 1.15 3.12
CA PRO A 268 9.75 1.13 2.01
C PRO A 268 8.31 0.83 2.48
N PRO A 269 7.28 1.23 1.71
CA PRO A 269 5.89 0.93 2.05
C PRO A 269 5.67 -0.57 2.31
N GLY A 270 4.97 -0.89 3.38
CA GLY A 270 4.77 -2.27 3.85
C GLY A 270 5.83 -2.76 4.85
N THR A 271 6.85 -1.94 5.15
CA THR A 271 7.78 -2.16 6.27
C THR A 271 7.59 -1.08 7.34
N GLU A 272 7.98 -1.39 8.58
CA GLU A 272 7.75 -0.51 9.72
C GLU A 272 8.93 -0.52 10.68
N LEU A 273 9.28 0.66 11.19
CA LEU A 273 10.05 0.82 12.42
C LEU A 273 9.09 0.74 13.60
N VAL A 274 9.58 0.37 14.78
CA VAL A 274 8.76 0.32 16.00
C VAL A 274 9.39 1.15 17.10
N LEU A 275 8.64 2.10 17.65
CA LEU A 275 8.99 2.83 18.86
C LEU A 275 8.21 2.24 20.03
N THR A 276 8.90 1.75 21.06
CA THR A 276 8.29 1.27 22.30
C THR A 276 8.73 2.10 23.49
N LEU A 277 7.76 2.59 24.25
CA LEU A 277 7.94 3.39 25.47
C LEU A 277 7.55 2.57 26.69
N ALA A 278 8.38 2.57 27.73
CA ALA A 278 8.00 2.01 29.03
C ALA A 278 7.52 3.14 29.95
N LEU A 279 6.23 3.16 30.23
CA LEU A 279 5.59 4.13 31.13
C LEU A 279 5.46 3.53 32.53
N ASN A 280 5.79 4.28 33.57
CA ASN A 280 5.69 3.85 34.96
C ASN A 280 4.22 3.65 35.34
N ALA A 281 3.83 2.40 35.62
CA ALA A 281 2.45 2.01 35.88
C ALA A 281 1.89 2.65 37.17
N THR A 282 2.76 3.12 38.08
CA THR A 282 2.32 3.85 39.28
C THR A 282 1.83 5.27 38.95
N LEU A 283 2.36 5.87 37.88
CA LEU A 283 1.98 7.21 37.43
C LEU A 283 0.88 7.16 36.37
N TRP A 284 0.90 6.14 35.51
CA TRP A 284 -0.10 5.93 34.48
C TRP A 284 -0.40 4.45 34.32
N ASN A 285 -1.55 4.01 34.84
CA ASN A 285 -1.96 2.59 34.83
C ASN A 285 -3.00 2.24 33.74
N ASN A 286 -3.30 3.17 32.83
CA ASN A 286 -4.28 2.90 31.77
C ASN A 286 -3.55 2.40 30.52
N THR A 287 -3.80 1.16 30.09
CA THR A 287 -3.26 0.63 28.82
C THR A 287 -4.13 1.01 27.62
N GLU A 288 -5.39 1.37 27.82
CA GLU A 288 -6.34 1.73 26.77
C GLU A 288 -6.18 3.18 26.28
N ALA A 289 -5.38 3.99 26.99
CA ALA A 289 -5.07 5.35 26.60
C ALA A 289 -3.60 5.67 26.88
N PHE A 290 -2.95 6.37 25.96
CA PHE A 290 -1.66 7.00 26.21
C PHE A 290 -1.87 8.32 26.96
N PRO A 291 -0.98 8.71 27.88
CA PRO A 291 -1.09 9.97 28.63
C PRO A 291 -0.70 11.19 27.79
N CYS A 292 -1.35 11.38 26.64
CA CYS A 292 -1.26 12.63 25.87
C CYS A 292 -2.34 13.62 26.31
N GLY A 293 -2.06 14.90 26.09
CA GLY A 293 -3.07 15.94 26.25
C GLY A 293 -4.10 15.88 25.12
N GLN A 294 -5.13 16.72 25.22
CA GLN A 294 -6.04 16.99 24.11
C GLN A 294 -5.24 17.44 22.88
N SER A 295 -5.45 16.79 21.73
CA SER A 295 -4.84 17.20 20.46
C SER A 295 -5.15 18.67 20.16
N HIS A 296 -4.15 19.43 19.70
CA HIS A 296 -4.33 20.80 19.21
C HIS A 296 -4.88 20.84 17.77
N LEU A 297 -4.79 19.72 17.06
CA LEU A 297 -5.27 19.56 15.69
C LEU A 297 -6.72 19.06 15.64
N VAL A 298 -7.16 18.29 16.64
CA VAL A 298 -8.49 17.69 16.72
C VAL A 298 -9.11 17.87 18.10
N ASP A 299 -10.32 18.41 18.16
CA ASP A 299 -11.09 18.69 19.39
C ASP A 299 -11.87 17.44 19.88
N GLU A 300 -11.19 16.30 19.96
CA GLU A 300 -11.71 15.01 20.45
C GLU A 300 -10.77 14.34 21.45
N GLY A 301 -11.33 13.81 22.54
CA GLY A 301 -10.53 13.11 23.55
C GLY A 301 -9.95 11.79 23.04
N GLY A 302 -8.79 11.38 23.56
CA GLY A 302 -8.14 10.11 23.18
C GLY A 302 -7.30 10.19 21.90
N ILE A 303 -7.22 11.36 21.28
CA ILE A 303 -6.38 11.65 20.12
C ILE A 303 -5.12 12.38 20.57
N CYS A 304 -3.96 11.89 20.13
CA CYS A 304 -2.67 12.46 20.50
C CYS A 304 -1.96 13.04 19.28
N ASP A 305 -1.31 14.18 19.47
CA ASP A 305 -0.46 14.78 18.47
C ASP A 305 0.91 14.07 18.42
N TYR A 306 1.47 14.00 17.22
CA TYR A 306 2.87 13.70 17.01
C TYR A 306 3.47 14.66 15.98
N LEU A 307 4.78 14.80 16.05
CA LEU A 307 5.57 15.58 15.10
C LEU A 307 6.71 14.70 14.60
N MET A 308 6.99 14.73 13.31
CA MET A 308 8.20 14.11 12.76
C MET A 308 9.04 15.16 12.08
N TYR A 309 10.36 15.08 12.25
CA TYR A 309 11.31 16.03 11.69
C TYR A 309 12.24 15.36 10.69
N GLY A 310 12.49 16.06 9.57
CA GLY A 310 13.23 15.53 8.43
C GLY A 310 13.83 16.59 7.52
N ASN A 311 15.01 16.33 6.98
CA ASN A 311 15.56 17.13 5.90
C ASN A 311 14.81 16.84 4.60
N GLN A 312 14.56 17.87 3.81
CA GLN A 312 13.98 17.76 2.47
C GLN A 312 14.94 17.01 1.54
N ILE A 313 14.46 16.01 0.82
CA ILE A 313 15.25 15.23 -0.15
C ILE A 313 14.58 15.30 -1.52
N HIS A 314 15.33 15.61 -2.57
CA HIS A 314 14.87 15.53 -3.96
C HIS A 314 15.90 14.72 -4.77
N ASP A 315 15.43 13.73 -5.54
CA ASP A 315 16.29 12.80 -6.29
C ASP A 315 17.40 12.14 -5.44
N GLY A 316 17.08 11.82 -4.18
CA GLY A 316 18.00 11.20 -3.23
C GLY A 316 19.09 12.13 -2.70
N GLN A 317 19.00 13.44 -2.94
CA GLN A 317 19.91 14.46 -2.42
C GLN A 317 19.18 15.46 -1.53
N PRO A 318 19.80 15.98 -0.47
CA PRO A 318 19.24 17.08 0.31
C PRO A 318 18.91 18.28 -0.58
N VAL A 319 17.73 18.87 -0.38
CA VAL A 319 17.35 20.11 -1.08
C VAL A 319 18.21 21.24 -0.52
N ILE A 320 18.95 21.90 -1.42
CA ILE A 320 19.81 23.05 -1.11
C ILE A 320 19.25 24.26 -1.86
N SER A 321 19.19 25.42 -1.21
CA SER A 321 18.78 26.67 -1.85
C SER A 321 19.71 27.00 -3.02
N PRO A 322 19.21 27.64 -4.11
CA PRO A 322 20.06 28.11 -5.23
C PRO A 322 21.21 29.04 -4.80
N TYR A 323 21.10 29.66 -3.63
CA TYR A 323 22.12 30.55 -3.05
C TYR A 323 23.05 29.86 -2.05
N GLY A 324 22.87 28.55 -1.81
CA GLY A 324 23.60 27.79 -0.79
C GLY A 324 23.09 27.99 0.63
N ASP A 325 21.99 28.72 0.81
CA ASP A 325 21.38 29.00 2.11
C ASP A 325 20.52 27.84 2.64
N PHE A 326 20.25 27.90 3.95
CA PHE A 326 19.40 26.98 4.71
C PHE A 326 18.01 26.81 4.09
N VAL A 327 17.65 25.56 3.76
CA VAL A 327 16.29 25.17 3.41
C VAL A 327 15.67 24.58 4.69
N PRO A 328 14.57 25.16 5.23
CA PRO A 328 13.94 24.66 6.44
C PRO A 328 13.59 23.19 6.34
N SER A 329 13.80 22.44 7.42
CA SER A 329 13.41 21.03 7.48
C SER A 329 11.89 20.89 7.48
N CYS A 330 11.42 19.73 7.04
CA CYS A 330 10.04 19.36 7.12
C CYS A 330 9.72 18.86 8.53
N CYS A 331 8.60 19.32 9.06
CA CYS A 331 8.12 18.98 10.40
C CYS A 331 6.64 18.57 10.42
N PRO A 332 6.18 17.58 9.63
CA PRO A 332 4.79 17.11 9.63
C PRO A 332 4.26 16.87 11.04
N GLU A 333 3.24 17.65 11.40
CA GLU A 333 2.34 17.34 12.50
C GLU A 333 1.26 16.37 12.02
N GLY A 334 0.89 15.45 12.91
CA GLY A 334 -0.14 14.47 12.69
C GLY A 334 -0.80 14.06 13.99
N VAL A 335 -1.79 13.19 13.87
CA VAL A 335 -2.50 12.65 15.03
C VAL A 335 -2.50 11.14 15.01
N TYR A 336 -2.48 10.52 16.18
CA TYR A 336 -2.68 9.09 16.33
C TYR A 336 -3.75 8.81 17.39
N LEU A 337 -4.43 7.68 17.22
CA LEU A 337 -5.49 7.17 18.09
C LEU A 337 -4.94 5.95 18.85
N ILE A 338 -5.12 5.88 20.18
CA ILE A 338 -4.73 4.70 20.99
C ILE A 338 -5.81 3.65 21.06
N GLU A 339 -7.06 4.09 21.01
CA GLU A 339 -8.07 3.19 20.50
C GLU A 339 -7.57 2.87 19.09
N ASN A 340 -7.20 1.60 18.83
CA ASN A 340 -7.54 1.09 17.51
C ASN A 340 -9.01 1.50 17.41
N PRO A 341 -9.42 2.45 16.53
CA PRO A 341 -10.81 2.42 16.14
C PRO A 341 -11.03 0.95 15.85
N THR A 342 -11.98 0.31 16.53
CA THR A 342 -12.38 -1.03 16.14
C THR A 342 -12.56 -0.88 14.65
N PRO A 343 -11.62 -1.38 13.81
CA PRO A 343 -11.51 -0.91 12.45
C PRO A 343 -12.89 -1.16 11.91
N PHE A 344 -13.60 -0.09 11.54
CA PHE A 344 -15.04 -0.17 11.44
C PHE A 344 -15.34 -1.42 10.62
N CYS A 345 -15.91 -2.43 11.26
CA CYS A 345 -15.77 -3.80 10.79
C CYS A 345 -16.46 -3.90 9.44
N GLY A 346 -15.66 -3.86 8.39
CA GLY A 346 -16.13 -3.92 7.02
C GLY A 346 -16.72 -2.60 6.54
N CYS A 347 -16.50 -2.33 5.27
CA CYS A 347 -17.43 -1.53 4.52
C CYS A 347 -18.85 -2.04 4.74
N THR A 348 -19.86 -1.17 4.70
CA THR A 348 -21.24 -1.64 4.75
C THR A 348 -21.45 -2.69 3.67
N ASP A 349 -21.79 -3.91 4.06
CA ASP A 349 -22.09 -5.02 3.13
C ASP A 349 -23.41 -4.76 2.37
N ASN A 350 -24.19 -3.78 2.83
CA ASN A 350 -25.36 -3.31 2.14
C ASN A 350 -24.96 -2.30 1.06
N LYS A 351 -24.64 -2.80 -0.13
CA LYS A 351 -24.37 -1.95 -1.30
C LYS A 351 -25.46 -0.91 -1.57
N LEU A 352 -26.70 -1.12 -1.07
CA LEU A 352 -27.80 -0.20 -1.28
C LEU A 352 -27.63 1.16 -0.57
N GLU A 353 -26.83 1.22 0.49
CA GLU A 353 -26.52 2.45 1.24
C GLU A 353 -25.52 3.37 0.51
N SER A 354 -24.78 2.82 -0.46
CA SER A 354 -23.98 3.63 -1.36
C SER A 354 -24.85 4.31 -2.42
N PRO A 355 -24.54 5.54 -2.85
CA PRO A 355 -25.16 6.13 -4.04
C PRO A 355 -24.59 5.56 -5.34
N TYR A 356 -23.64 4.64 -5.30
CA TYR A 356 -22.99 4.09 -6.50
C TYR A 356 -23.28 2.60 -6.68
N ARG A 357 -23.42 2.18 -7.94
CA ARG A 357 -23.50 0.78 -8.35
C ARG A 357 -22.45 0.49 -9.41
N LEU A 358 -21.65 -0.55 -9.20
CA LEU A 358 -20.77 -1.05 -10.25
C LEU A 358 -21.59 -1.93 -11.19
N VAL A 359 -21.57 -1.65 -12.48
CA VAL A 359 -22.16 -2.47 -13.54
C VAL A 359 -21.01 -2.98 -14.38
N MET A 360 -20.92 -4.29 -14.55
CA MET A 360 -19.96 -4.87 -15.50
C MET A 360 -20.53 -4.70 -16.91
N GLU A 361 -19.72 -4.21 -17.86
CA GLU A 361 -20.14 -4.13 -19.27
C GLU A 361 -19.93 -5.49 -19.97
N PRO A 362 -20.69 -5.81 -21.03
CA PRO A 362 -20.65 -7.12 -21.66
C PRO A 362 -19.31 -7.43 -22.31
N GLN A 363 -18.75 -8.60 -21.98
CA GLN A 363 -17.62 -9.27 -22.60
C GLN A 363 -16.30 -8.45 -22.63
N PRO A 364 -15.22 -8.93 -21.98
CA PRO A 364 -13.95 -8.25 -22.07
C PRO A 364 -13.39 -8.31 -23.51
N VAL A 365 -12.76 -7.22 -23.95
CA VAL A 365 -12.24 -7.10 -25.33
C VAL A 365 -10.75 -7.41 -25.34
N THR A 366 -10.34 -8.46 -26.06
CA THR A 366 -8.92 -8.83 -26.19
C THR A 366 -8.34 -8.32 -27.52
N VAL A 367 -7.29 -7.49 -27.43
CA VAL A 367 -6.53 -6.97 -28.57
C VAL A 367 -5.04 -7.24 -28.35
N ARG A 368 -4.41 -8.00 -29.26
CA ARG A 368 -2.96 -8.31 -29.23
C ARG A 368 -2.46 -8.88 -27.90
N GLY A 369 -3.24 -9.74 -27.25
CA GLY A 369 -2.88 -10.38 -25.98
C GLY A 369 -3.08 -9.51 -24.73
N ALA A 370 -3.65 -8.32 -24.88
CA ALA A 370 -4.15 -7.51 -23.78
C ALA A 370 -5.69 -7.55 -23.77
N THR A 371 -6.28 -7.76 -22.61
CA THR A 371 -7.72 -7.87 -22.39
C THR A 371 -8.21 -6.66 -21.60
N THR A 372 -9.17 -5.92 -22.15
CA THR A 372 -9.81 -4.78 -21.49
C THR A 372 -11.14 -5.18 -20.89
N TYR A 373 -11.27 -5.01 -19.58
CA TYR A 373 -12.50 -5.14 -18.81
C TYR A 373 -13.13 -3.76 -18.65
N SER A 374 -14.40 -3.64 -19.01
CA SER A 374 -15.15 -2.38 -18.94
C SER A 374 -16.21 -2.48 -17.86
N PHE A 375 -16.32 -1.42 -17.08
CA PHE A 375 -17.27 -1.23 -16.01
C PHE A 375 -17.92 0.14 -16.16
N ARG A 376 -19.12 0.27 -15.62
CA ARG A 376 -19.82 1.53 -15.47
C ARG A 376 -20.19 1.71 -13.99
N ILE A 377 -19.91 2.87 -13.44
CA ILE A 377 -20.31 3.23 -12.08
C ILE A 377 -21.52 4.15 -12.20
N ASP A 378 -22.70 3.61 -11.90
CA ASP A 378 -23.98 4.30 -11.99
C ASP A 378 -24.32 4.95 -10.64
N THR A 379 -24.75 6.21 -10.69
CA THR A 379 -25.21 6.93 -9.49
C THR A 379 -26.71 6.70 -9.30
N THR A 380 -27.11 6.06 -8.21
CA THR A 380 -28.49 5.68 -7.92
C THR A 380 -29.03 6.35 -6.66
N ASN A 381 -30.33 6.14 -6.39
CA ASN A 381 -30.87 6.43 -5.07
C ASN A 381 -30.26 5.46 -4.06
N ALA A 382 -29.62 6.00 -3.03
CA ALA A 382 -29.15 5.24 -1.89
C ALA A 382 -30.30 5.04 -0.90
N VAL A 383 -30.32 3.88 -0.25
CA VAL A 383 -31.28 3.59 0.82
C VAL A 383 -30.78 4.28 2.09
N PRO A 384 -31.65 5.00 2.83
CA PRO A 384 -31.26 5.56 4.12
C PRO A 384 -30.66 4.47 5.01
N PRO A 385 -29.58 4.76 5.75
CA PRO A 385 -29.07 3.82 6.74
C PRO A 385 -30.20 3.40 7.70
N GLU A 386 -30.11 2.19 8.22
CA GLU A 386 -31.01 1.76 9.29
C GLU A 386 -30.95 2.73 10.47
N ALA A 387 -32.04 2.85 11.23
CA ALA A 387 -32.05 3.67 12.43
C ALA A 387 -30.94 3.15 13.37
N ASN A 388 -29.94 3.99 13.63
CA ASN A 388 -28.70 3.72 14.39
C ASN A 388 -27.50 3.14 13.59
N ALA A 389 -27.49 3.16 12.26
CA ALA A 389 -26.25 2.86 11.55
C ALA A 389 -25.21 3.95 11.85
N GLU A 390 -23.99 3.52 12.17
CA GLU A 390 -22.89 4.42 12.56
C GLU A 390 -22.29 5.16 11.35
N VAL A 391 -22.52 4.66 10.12
CA VAL A 391 -21.98 5.25 8.88
C VAL A 391 -23.11 5.56 7.88
N ASP A 392 -23.23 6.83 7.46
CA ASP A 392 -24.15 7.24 6.39
C ASP A 392 -23.42 7.44 5.06
N CYS A 393 -23.49 6.41 4.21
CA CYS A 393 -22.88 6.42 2.88
C CYS A 393 -23.67 7.21 1.82
N ASN A 394 -24.87 7.73 2.13
CA ASN A 394 -25.75 8.31 1.11
C ASN A 394 -25.16 9.52 0.39
N LYS A 395 -24.29 10.29 1.07
CA LYS A 395 -23.65 11.50 0.54
C LYS A 395 -22.19 11.29 0.18
N MET A 396 -21.77 10.04 0.06
CA MET A 396 -20.38 9.69 -0.21
C MET A 396 -19.90 10.23 -1.56
N ASP A 397 -18.78 10.96 -1.55
CA ASP A 397 -17.94 11.24 -2.72
C ASP A 397 -17.12 10.00 -3.06
N LEU A 398 -16.87 9.69 -4.33
CA LEU A 398 -16.08 8.52 -4.70
C LEU A 398 -14.60 8.88 -4.79
N ASP A 399 -13.78 8.33 -3.88
CA ASP A 399 -12.34 8.58 -3.84
C ASP A 399 -11.51 7.36 -4.24
N ALA A 400 -11.96 6.15 -3.91
CA ALA A 400 -11.33 4.93 -4.39
C ALA A 400 -12.34 3.82 -4.75
N VAL A 401 -11.90 2.94 -5.65
CA VAL A 401 -12.61 1.73 -6.06
C VAL A 401 -11.66 0.55 -5.91
N ARG A 402 -12.01 -0.43 -5.09
CA ARG A 402 -11.33 -1.71 -5.00
C ARG A 402 -12.12 -2.77 -5.76
N LEU A 403 -11.42 -3.58 -6.55
CA LEU A 403 -11.96 -4.74 -7.24
C LEU A 403 -11.17 -5.98 -6.81
N TYR A 404 -11.87 -7.07 -6.58
CA TYR A 404 -11.25 -8.35 -6.25
C TYR A 404 -10.89 -9.10 -7.54
N VAL A 405 -9.67 -9.64 -7.57
CA VAL A 405 -9.01 -10.16 -8.78
C VAL A 405 -8.33 -11.50 -8.52
N LEU A 406 -7.98 -12.20 -9.60
CA LEU A 406 -7.19 -13.42 -9.48
C LEU A 406 -5.73 -13.09 -9.07
N PRO A 407 -5.03 -14.03 -8.41
CA PRO A 407 -3.65 -13.81 -7.94
C PRO A 407 -2.68 -13.36 -9.04
N GLU A 408 -2.89 -13.83 -10.27
CA GLU A 408 -2.10 -13.46 -11.44
C GLU A 408 -2.18 -11.98 -11.83
N ILE A 409 -3.24 -11.28 -11.38
CA ILE A 409 -3.46 -9.83 -11.61
C ILE A 409 -2.97 -8.97 -10.45
N ALA A 410 -2.71 -9.58 -9.29
CA ALA A 410 -2.27 -8.88 -8.09
C ALA A 410 -0.82 -8.33 -8.17
N ASN A 411 -0.20 -8.37 -9.34
CA ASN A 411 1.10 -7.78 -9.62
C ASN A 411 0.96 -6.58 -10.59
N ALA A 412 1.79 -5.56 -10.38
CA ALA A 412 1.78 -4.33 -11.19
C ALA A 412 2.16 -4.53 -12.67
N ALA A 413 2.67 -5.71 -13.04
CA ALA A 413 3.09 -6.05 -14.39
C ALA A 413 1.91 -6.44 -15.29
N ALA A 414 0.88 -7.08 -14.72
CA ALA A 414 -0.30 -7.52 -15.47
C ALA A 414 -1.20 -6.35 -15.90
N ILE A 415 -1.37 -5.32 -15.05
CA ILE A 415 -2.16 -4.13 -15.41
C ILE A 415 -1.36 -3.18 -16.30
N THR A 416 -1.82 -3.01 -17.53
CA THR A 416 -1.18 -2.13 -18.53
C THR A 416 -1.75 -0.73 -18.51
N SER A 417 -3.06 -0.57 -18.32
CA SER A 417 -3.71 0.74 -18.20
C SER A 417 -5.02 0.67 -17.44
N VAL A 418 -5.32 1.71 -16.66
CA VAL A 418 -6.65 1.96 -16.09
C VAL A 418 -7.13 3.32 -16.60
N VAL A 419 -8.37 3.37 -17.09
CA VAL A 419 -9.01 4.60 -17.58
C VAL A 419 -10.31 4.80 -16.82
N PHE A 420 -10.43 5.93 -16.14
CA PHE A 420 -11.62 6.32 -15.41
C PHE A 420 -12.19 7.62 -15.99
N ASN A 421 -13.45 7.57 -16.43
CA ASN A 421 -14.18 8.65 -17.10
C ASN A 421 -13.33 9.36 -18.18
N ASN A 422 -12.81 8.59 -19.13
CA ASN A 422 -11.90 9.03 -20.21
C ASN A 422 -10.54 9.62 -19.76
N LYS A 423 -10.20 9.56 -18.47
CA LYS A 423 -8.89 9.97 -17.94
C LYS A 423 -8.08 8.72 -17.59
N THR A 424 -6.85 8.64 -18.10
CA THR A 424 -5.93 7.57 -17.67
C THR A 424 -5.57 7.79 -16.20
N ILE A 425 -5.76 6.76 -15.38
CA ILE A 425 -5.31 6.74 -14.00
C ILE A 425 -3.82 6.36 -13.99
N PRO A 426 -2.95 7.20 -13.43
CA PRO A 426 -1.53 6.86 -13.31
C PRO A 426 -1.35 5.56 -12.52
N LYS A 427 -0.40 4.71 -12.90
CA LYS A 427 -0.11 3.44 -12.19
C LYS A 427 0.13 3.63 -10.69
N LYS A 428 0.67 4.78 -10.34
CA LYS A 428 0.98 5.29 -9.01
C LYS A 428 -0.27 5.39 -8.09
N ASN A 429 -1.45 5.52 -8.69
CA ASN A 429 -2.75 5.56 -8.00
C ASN A 429 -3.45 4.19 -8.02
N ILE A 430 -2.74 3.11 -8.37
CA ILE A 430 -3.24 1.74 -8.37
C ILE A 430 -2.41 0.95 -7.36
N THR A 431 -3.03 0.54 -6.26
CA THR A 431 -2.41 -0.36 -5.29
C THR A 431 -2.92 -1.77 -5.45
N PHE A 432 -2.07 -2.72 -5.06
CA PHE A 432 -2.36 -4.14 -5.08
C PHE A 432 -2.22 -4.64 -3.65
N GLY A 433 -3.03 -5.62 -3.29
CA GLY A 433 -2.87 -6.29 -2.02
C GLY A 433 -3.65 -7.59 -2.00
N ASN A 434 -3.61 -8.21 -0.85
CA ASN A 434 -4.38 -9.40 -0.54
C ASN A 434 -4.92 -9.29 0.88
N ASP A 435 -6.04 -9.95 1.10
CA ASP A 435 -6.47 -10.34 2.43
C ASP A 435 -6.25 -11.86 2.59
N THR A 436 -6.76 -12.43 3.68
CA THR A 436 -6.61 -13.85 3.99
C THR A 436 -7.21 -14.77 2.90
N TYR A 437 -8.14 -14.27 2.08
CA TYR A 437 -8.97 -15.09 1.20
C TYR A 437 -8.87 -14.69 -0.28
N GLN A 438 -8.53 -13.44 -0.59
CA GLN A 438 -8.63 -12.89 -1.93
C GLN A 438 -7.53 -11.86 -2.22
N TYR A 439 -7.28 -11.66 -3.52
CA TYR A 439 -6.40 -10.60 -4.01
C TYR A 439 -7.25 -9.45 -4.54
N TRP A 440 -6.74 -8.23 -4.44
CA TRP A 440 -7.46 -7.06 -4.85
C TRP A 440 -6.56 -6.02 -5.52
N ILE A 441 -7.18 -5.20 -6.36
CA ILE A 441 -6.63 -3.98 -6.92
C ILE A 441 -7.47 -2.81 -6.43
N GLU A 442 -6.84 -1.71 -6.06
CA GLU A 442 -7.54 -0.50 -5.60
C GLU A 442 -7.06 0.70 -6.39
N ILE A 443 -8.01 1.37 -7.04
CA ILE A 443 -7.83 2.55 -7.90
C ILE A 443 -8.22 3.76 -7.06
N LYS A 444 -7.27 4.65 -6.77
CA LYS A 444 -7.41 5.73 -5.80
C LYS A 444 -7.36 7.13 -6.41
N GLU A 445 -7.63 8.12 -5.57
CA GLU A 445 -7.63 9.55 -5.90
C GLU A 445 -8.55 9.88 -7.06
N LEU A 446 -9.71 9.22 -7.10
CA LEU A 446 -10.74 9.53 -8.08
C LEU A 446 -11.31 10.93 -7.83
N ALA A 447 -11.33 11.36 -6.55
CA ALA A 447 -11.74 12.67 -6.07
C ALA A 447 -13.03 13.16 -6.75
N LYS A 448 -14.04 12.27 -6.85
CA LYS A 448 -15.30 12.58 -7.51
C LYS A 448 -16.36 12.95 -6.49
N ALA A 449 -16.72 14.23 -6.52
CA ALA A 449 -17.93 14.69 -5.85
C ALA A 449 -19.14 13.89 -6.33
N LYS A 450 -20.06 13.55 -5.43
CA LYS A 450 -21.30 12.84 -5.76
C LYS A 450 -22.05 13.59 -6.88
N PRO A 451 -22.26 12.96 -8.06
CA PRO A 451 -22.95 13.59 -9.16
C PRO A 451 -24.48 13.45 -8.98
N ALA A 452 -25.25 14.02 -9.92
CA ALA A 452 -26.70 13.82 -9.94
C ALA A 452 -27.04 12.33 -10.17
N ILE A 453 -28.12 11.86 -9.54
CA ILE A 453 -28.68 10.51 -9.78
C ILE A 453 -28.93 10.31 -11.28
N GLY A 454 -28.58 9.13 -11.79
CA GLY A 454 -28.62 8.80 -13.22
C GLY A 454 -27.33 9.16 -13.98
N THR A 455 -26.34 9.75 -13.31
CA THR A 455 -25.00 9.95 -13.91
C THR A 455 -24.19 8.66 -13.85
N SER A 456 -23.47 8.37 -14.93
CA SER A 456 -22.59 7.21 -15.04
C SER A 456 -21.14 7.62 -15.28
N TRP A 457 -20.20 6.91 -14.67
CA TRP A 457 -18.77 7.02 -14.98
C TRP A 457 -18.27 5.72 -15.60
N SER A 458 -17.44 5.82 -16.64
CA SER A 458 -16.80 4.64 -17.23
C SER A 458 -15.53 4.27 -16.45
N LEU A 459 -15.30 2.99 -16.21
CA LEU A 459 -14.04 2.46 -15.70
C LEU A 459 -13.58 1.34 -16.62
N ALA A 460 -12.38 1.45 -17.19
CA ALA A 460 -11.80 0.42 -18.06
C ALA A 460 -10.43 0.00 -17.53
N ILE A 461 -10.20 -1.31 -17.44
CA ILE A 461 -8.96 -1.90 -16.92
C ILE A 461 -8.40 -2.85 -17.96
N THR A 462 -7.19 -2.58 -18.44
CA THR A 462 -6.53 -3.39 -19.46
C THR A 462 -5.40 -4.21 -18.86
N VAL A 463 -5.46 -5.50 -19.08
CA VAL A 463 -4.58 -6.51 -18.50
C VAL A 463 -3.84 -7.25 -19.61
N ALA A 464 -2.53 -7.45 -19.47
CA ALA A 464 -1.74 -8.27 -20.39
C ALA A 464 -1.19 -9.52 -19.68
N GLY A 465 -1.11 -10.63 -20.41
CA GLY A 465 -0.46 -11.85 -19.91
C GLY A 465 -1.29 -12.72 -18.95
N ALA A 466 -2.59 -12.47 -18.83
CA ALA A 466 -3.50 -13.26 -18.00
C ALA A 466 -4.71 -13.75 -18.82
N ALA A 467 -5.18 -14.97 -18.53
CA ALA A 467 -6.29 -15.57 -19.25
C ALA A 467 -7.63 -15.10 -18.65
N PRO A 468 -8.62 -14.67 -19.45
CA PRO A 468 -9.94 -14.35 -18.92
C PRO A 468 -10.64 -15.59 -18.31
N PRO A 469 -11.45 -15.44 -17.24
CA PRO A 469 -11.69 -14.20 -16.48
C PRO A 469 -10.54 -13.94 -15.49
N SER A 470 -9.87 -12.80 -15.61
CA SER A 470 -8.72 -12.43 -14.77
C SER A 470 -9.04 -11.31 -13.78
N ILE A 471 -9.98 -10.44 -14.12
CA ILE A 471 -10.62 -9.47 -13.21
C ILE A 471 -11.99 -10.04 -12.81
N CYS A 472 -12.43 -9.78 -11.58
CA CYS A 472 -13.61 -10.38 -10.97
C CYS A 472 -13.40 -11.88 -10.70
N ALA A 473 -12.47 -12.18 -9.79
CA ALA A 473 -12.25 -13.54 -9.29
C ALA A 473 -13.55 -14.12 -8.70
N PRO A 474 -13.67 -15.46 -8.58
CA PRO A 474 -14.78 -16.07 -7.85
C PRO A 474 -14.88 -15.42 -6.46
N ASN A 475 -15.98 -14.71 -6.24
CA ASN A 475 -16.26 -14.09 -4.94
C ASN A 475 -16.61 -15.16 -3.90
N ALA A 476 -16.74 -14.79 -2.63
CA ALA A 476 -17.09 -15.73 -1.55
C ALA A 476 -18.42 -16.49 -1.81
N LEU A 477 -19.27 -15.97 -2.70
CA LEU A 477 -20.55 -16.57 -3.11
C LEU A 477 -20.46 -17.36 -4.42
N GLY A 478 -19.29 -17.43 -5.06
CA GLY A 478 -19.06 -18.14 -6.32
C GLY A 478 -19.83 -17.57 -7.53
N THR A 479 -20.30 -16.31 -7.47
CA THR A 479 -21.06 -15.72 -8.58
C THR A 479 -20.12 -15.13 -9.64
N GLY A 480 -20.62 -14.97 -10.88
CA GLY A 480 -19.91 -14.27 -11.97
C GLY A 480 -19.96 -12.74 -11.87
N GLU A 481 -20.37 -12.20 -10.72
CA GLU A 481 -20.40 -10.77 -10.44
C GLU A 481 -19.08 -10.32 -9.84
N CYS A 482 -18.66 -9.09 -10.16
CA CYS A 482 -17.45 -8.52 -9.62
C CYS A 482 -17.67 -8.05 -8.19
N GLU A 483 -16.94 -8.63 -7.25
CA GLU A 483 -16.86 -8.11 -5.88
C GLU A 483 -16.05 -6.81 -5.87
N TYR A 484 -16.54 -5.81 -5.15
CA TYR A 484 -15.95 -4.47 -5.12
C TYR A 484 -16.19 -3.74 -3.80
N ASN A 485 -15.28 -2.82 -3.46
CA ASN A 485 -15.52 -1.79 -2.44
C ASN A 485 -15.45 -0.40 -3.07
N PHE A 486 -16.41 0.46 -2.75
CA PHE A 486 -16.30 1.89 -2.98
C PHE A 486 -15.91 2.59 -1.69
N PHE A 487 -14.93 3.48 -1.79
CA PHE A 487 -14.44 4.26 -0.67
C PHE A 487 -14.79 5.73 -0.85
N GLY A 488 -15.25 6.30 0.25
CA GLY A 488 -15.59 7.70 0.41
C GLY A 488 -14.36 8.59 0.48
N LYS A 489 -14.56 9.84 0.88
CA LYS A 489 -13.45 10.73 1.22
C LYS A 489 -12.67 10.16 2.41
N PHE A 490 -11.35 10.17 2.34
CA PHE A 490 -10.50 9.82 3.48
C PHE A 490 -10.58 10.90 4.58
N SER A 491 -10.93 10.49 5.80
CA SER A 491 -10.95 11.34 6.99
C SER A 491 -9.60 11.31 7.66
N LEU A 492 -8.98 12.48 7.81
CA LEU A 492 -7.75 12.60 8.60
C LEU A 492 -8.04 12.53 10.11
N ARG A 493 -9.26 12.88 10.53
CA ARG A 493 -9.72 12.78 11.92
C ARG A 493 -9.79 11.31 12.35
N ASP A 494 -10.40 10.49 11.50
CA ASP A 494 -10.70 9.09 11.82
C ASP A 494 -9.62 8.13 11.28
N LEU A 495 -8.64 8.65 10.52
CA LEU A 495 -7.62 7.90 9.78
C LEU A 495 -8.22 6.78 8.91
N GLU A 496 -9.46 6.99 8.45
CA GLU A 496 -10.28 6.01 7.76
C GLU A 496 -11.12 6.71 6.68
N TYR A 497 -11.60 5.94 5.71
CA TYR A 497 -12.57 6.48 4.76
C TYR A 497 -13.89 6.77 5.48
N GLN A 498 -14.41 8.00 5.33
CA GLN A 498 -15.65 8.47 5.97
C GLN A 498 -16.87 7.58 5.70
N CYS A 499 -16.81 6.81 4.62
CA CYS A 499 -17.69 5.70 4.34
C CYS A 499 -16.93 4.73 3.44
N CYS A 500 -17.24 3.44 3.54
CA CYS A 500 -17.02 2.54 2.43
C CYS A 500 -18.16 1.55 2.31
N ALA A 501 -18.46 1.15 1.07
CA ALA A 501 -19.55 0.24 0.75
C ALA A 501 -19.02 -0.94 -0.07
N HIS A 502 -19.31 -2.15 0.42
CA HIS A 502 -18.96 -3.41 -0.22
C HIS A 502 -20.16 -3.95 -0.98
N GLY A 503 -19.92 -4.62 -2.11
CA GLY A 503 -20.98 -5.27 -2.85
C GLY A 503 -20.51 -6.05 -4.06
N LEU A 504 -21.49 -6.70 -4.69
CA LEU A 504 -21.35 -7.36 -5.98
C LEU A 504 -21.88 -6.46 -7.10
N SER A 505 -21.18 -6.45 -8.23
CA SER A 505 -21.58 -5.71 -9.43
C SER A 505 -22.99 -6.09 -9.85
N GLU A 506 -23.75 -5.14 -10.39
CA GLU A 506 -25.02 -5.45 -11.03
C GLU A 506 -24.81 -6.48 -12.14
N PRO A 507 -25.72 -7.45 -12.27
CA PRO A 507 -25.65 -8.41 -13.35
C PRO A 507 -25.63 -7.64 -14.68
N THR A 508 -24.66 -7.97 -15.54
CA THR A 508 -24.68 -7.55 -16.95
C THR A 508 -26.09 -7.85 -17.45
N VAL A 509 -26.85 -6.81 -17.83
CA VAL A 509 -28.16 -7.02 -18.47
C VAL A 509 -27.87 -7.85 -19.71
N VAL A 510 -28.17 -9.14 -19.65
CA VAL A 510 -27.93 -10.06 -20.74
C VAL A 510 -28.82 -9.58 -21.88
N SER A 511 -28.21 -8.96 -22.87
CA SER A 511 -28.85 -8.73 -24.16
C SER A 511 -29.11 -10.11 -24.77
N GLU A 512 -30.39 -10.47 -24.85
CA GLU A 512 -30.95 -11.71 -25.40
C GLU A 512 -30.43 -13.00 -24.76
N ASP A 513 -31.37 -13.79 -24.22
CA ASP A 513 -31.14 -15.15 -23.74
C ASP A 513 -30.07 -15.86 -24.58
N PRO A 514 -28.94 -16.28 -23.99
CA PRO A 514 -27.99 -17.10 -24.72
C PRO A 514 -28.76 -18.28 -25.27
N LYS A 515 -28.65 -18.52 -26.58
CA LYS A 515 -29.20 -19.72 -27.22
C LYS A 515 -28.95 -20.91 -26.30
N GLN A 516 -30.04 -21.41 -25.74
CA GLN A 516 -30.13 -22.55 -24.85
C GLN A 516 -29.04 -23.56 -25.24
N CYS A 517 -28.04 -23.75 -24.36
CA CYS A 517 -27.01 -24.75 -24.58
C CYS A 517 -27.71 -26.08 -24.93
N SER A 518 -27.22 -26.79 -25.94
CA SER A 518 -27.78 -28.10 -26.30
C SER A 518 -27.72 -29.01 -25.07
N CYS A 519 -28.88 -29.39 -24.54
CA CYS A 519 -28.98 -30.23 -23.35
C CYS A 519 -28.23 -31.55 -23.58
N ASN A 520 -27.34 -31.90 -22.64
CA ASN A 520 -26.57 -33.13 -22.69
C ASN A 520 -27.46 -34.28 -22.16
N ALA A 521 -27.51 -35.41 -22.85
CA ALA A 521 -28.31 -36.55 -22.46
C ALA A 521 -27.70 -37.39 -21.31
N ASN A 522 -26.53 -37.01 -20.78
CA ASN A 522 -25.89 -37.73 -19.68
C ASN A 522 -26.37 -37.22 -18.30
N ILE A 523 -27.23 -38.00 -17.63
CA ILE A 523 -27.74 -37.66 -16.29
C ILE A 523 -26.64 -37.61 -15.22
N LEU A 524 -25.54 -38.36 -15.41
CA LEU A 524 -24.37 -38.37 -14.51
C LEU A 524 -23.61 -37.03 -14.47
N ALA A 525 -24.03 -36.06 -15.28
CA ALA A 525 -23.55 -34.69 -15.18
C ALA A 525 -24.13 -33.95 -13.96
N SER A 526 -25.18 -34.47 -13.29
CA SER A 526 -25.86 -33.87 -12.14
C SER A 526 -25.96 -34.86 -10.98
N PRO A 527 -25.83 -34.40 -9.71
CA PRO A 527 -26.05 -35.25 -8.53
C PRO A 527 -27.54 -35.48 -8.25
N TYR A 528 -28.43 -34.78 -8.97
CA TYR A 528 -29.87 -34.96 -8.84
C TYR A 528 -30.41 -35.95 -9.87
N ARG A 529 -31.38 -36.74 -9.42
CA ARG A 529 -32.19 -37.66 -10.23
C ARG A 529 -33.66 -37.53 -9.87
N LEU A 530 -34.54 -37.60 -10.86
CA LEU A 530 -35.99 -37.60 -10.63
C LEU A 530 -36.56 -39.00 -10.91
N ASP A 531 -37.12 -39.63 -9.88
CA ASP A 531 -37.71 -40.97 -9.97
C ASP A 531 -39.23 -40.91 -9.81
N TYR A 532 -39.95 -41.80 -10.51
CA TYR A 532 -41.39 -41.89 -10.32
C TYR A 532 -41.70 -42.76 -9.11
N ALA A 533 -42.49 -42.25 -8.17
CA ALA A 533 -42.82 -42.95 -6.94
C ALA A 533 -44.16 -43.67 -7.02
N SER A 534 -45.25 -42.96 -7.35
CA SER A 534 -46.61 -43.52 -7.33
C SER A 534 -47.64 -42.65 -8.04
N ALA A 535 -48.84 -43.19 -8.24
CA ALA A 535 -50.02 -42.45 -8.65
C ALA A 535 -51.18 -42.75 -7.72
N SER A 536 -51.97 -41.72 -7.38
CA SER A 536 -53.19 -41.87 -6.57
C SER A 536 -54.34 -41.12 -7.21
N TYR A 537 -55.47 -41.78 -7.40
CA TYR A 537 -56.67 -41.18 -7.99
C TYR A 537 -57.72 -40.87 -6.92
N ALA A 538 -58.22 -39.64 -6.92
CA ALA A 538 -59.27 -39.18 -6.01
C ALA A 538 -60.57 -38.89 -6.79
N ALA A 539 -61.53 -39.82 -6.69
CA ALA A 539 -62.74 -39.80 -7.53
C ALA A 539 -63.67 -38.60 -7.31
N ARG A 540 -63.80 -38.07 -6.08
CA ARG A 540 -64.61 -36.88 -5.72
C ARG A 540 -64.11 -36.24 -4.41
N PRO A 541 -64.18 -34.91 -4.24
CA PRO A 541 -64.64 -33.88 -5.19
C PRO A 541 -63.57 -33.42 -6.19
N ALA A 542 -62.33 -33.94 -6.08
CA ALA A 542 -61.22 -33.46 -6.89
C ALA A 542 -61.18 -33.99 -8.33
N ASP A 543 -61.76 -35.17 -8.60
CA ASP A 543 -61.70 -35.90 -9.87
C ASP A 543 -60.34 -35.75 -10.57
N ALA A 544 -59.29 -36.18 -9.88
CA ALA A 544 -57.91 -35.94 -10.28
C ALA A 544 -56.99 -37.08 -9.85
N THR A 545 -55.98 -37.37 -10.68
CA THR A 545 -54.83 -38.19 -10.32
C THR A 545 -53.69 -37.29 -9.84
N THR A 546 -53.07 -37.65 -8.72
CA THR A 546 -51.79 -37.10 -8.28
C THR A 546 -50.68 -38.09 -8.64
N LEU A 547 -49.75 -37.67 -9.49
CA LEU A 547 -48.50 -38.37 -9.82
C LEU A 547 -47.40 -37.86 -8.88
N ASN A 548 -46.79 -38.76 -8.13
CA ASN A 548 -45.72 -38.44 -7.20
C ASN A 548 -44.37 -38.85 -7.80
N PHE A 549 -43.42 -37.94 -7.75
CA PHE A 549 -42.02 -38.15 -8.11
C PHE A 549 -41.14 -37.82 -6.91
N THR A 550 -39.97 -38.41 -6.84
CA THR A 550 -38.96 -38.10 -5.83
C THR A 550 -37.70 -37.64 -6.54
N LEU A 551 -37.32 -36.39 -6.28
CA LEU A 551 -36.07 -35.77 -6.67
C LEU A 551 -35.02 -36.14 -5.61
N THR A 552 -34.14 -37.07 -5.94
CA THR A 552 -33.07 -37.55 -5.05
C THR A 552 -31.78 -36.81 -5.34
N TYR A 553 -31.00 -36.50 -4.31
CA TYR A 553 -29.62 -36.02 -4.44
C TYR A 553 -28.66 -37.13 -4.02
N ASP A 554 -27.81 -37.60 -4.93
CA ASP A 554 -26.72 -38.53 -4.65
C ASP A 554 -25.37 -37.89 -5.02
N GLN A 555 -24.55 -37.64 -4.01
CA GLN A 555 -23.29 -36.93 -4.14
C GLN A 555 -22.20 -37.78 -4.81
N LEU A 556 -22.40 -39.10 -4.93
CA LEU A 556 -21.41 -40.04 -5.46
C LEU A 556 -21.47 -40.24 -6.98
N ASP A 557 -22.54 -39.79 -7.64
CA ASP A 557 -22.84 -40.12 -9.04
C ASP A 557 -22.52 -38.99 -10.04
N CYS A 558 -21.66 -38.03 -9.66
CA CYS A 558 -21.39 -36.87 -10.50
C CYS A 558 -19.98 -36.89 -11.13
N GLU A 559 -19.91 -36.76 -12.46
CA GLU A 559 -18.63 -36.75 -13.19
C GLU A 559 -17.72 -35.58 -12.73
N PRO A 560 -16.46 -35.85 -12.34
CA PRO A 560 -15.52 -34.79 -11.96
C PRO A 560 -15.38 -33.75 -13.09
N ASN A 561 -15.53 -32.47 -12.74
CA ASN A 561 -15.48 -31.31 -13.64
C ASN A 561 -16.74 -31.03 -14.49
N SER A 562 -17.86 -31.72 -14.28
CA SER A 562 -19.14 -31.26 -14.86
C SER A 562 -19.61 -29.99 -14.13
N ALA A 563 -19.94 -28.95 -14.90
CA ALA A 563 -20.46 -27.68 -14.38
C ALA A 563 -21.75 -27.87 -13.55
N CYS A 564 -22.48 -28.97 -13.74
CA CYS A 564 -23.69 -29.30 -12.98
C CYS A 564 -23.41 -29.92 -11.61
N CYS A 565 -22.23 -30.49 -11.36
CA CYS A 565 -21.93 -31.18 -10.10
C CYS A 565 -21.80 -30.23 -8.91
N ALA A 566 -21.38 -29.00 -9.17
CA ALA A 566 -21.15 -27.98 -8.16
C ALA A 566 -22.25 -26.90 -8.14
N SER A 567 -23.33 -27.06 -8.92
CA SER A 567 -24.37 -26.04 -9.05
C SER A 567 -25.67 -26.48 -8.37
N ASP A 568 -26.34 -25.54 -7.72
CA ASP A 568 -27.71 -25.77 -7.26
C ASP A 568 -28.65 -26.00 -8.45
N LEU A 569 -29.60 -26.92 -8.25
CA LEU A 569 -30.68 -27.16 -9.19
C LEU A 569 -31.68 -26.00 -9.11
N LYS A 570 -31.93 -25.36 -10.27
CA LYS A 570 -32.87 -24.22 -10.38
C LYS A 570 -34.21 -24.63 -10.94
N SER A 571 -34.23 -25.61 -11.83
CA SER A 571 -35.44 -25.98 -12.53
C SER A 571 -35.52 -27.48 -12.81
N VAL A 572 -36.73 -28.02 -12.67
CA VAL A 572 -37.09 -29.38 -13.06
C VAL A 572 -38.19 -29.28 -14.11
N PHE A 573 -37.87 -29.66 -15.33
CA PHE A 573 -38.83 -29.82 -16.40
C PHE A 573 -39.25 -31.29 -16.52
N ILE A 574 -40.55 -31.55 -16.55
CA ILE A 574 -41.13 -32.89 -16.72
C ILE A 574 -41.99 -32.88 -17.98
N GLU A 575 -41.61 -33.68 -18.98
CA GLU A 575 -42.31 -33.84 -20.24
C GLU A 575 -43.61 -34.62 -20.01
N MET A 576 -44.75 -33.99 -20.30
CA MET A 576 -46.07 -34.56 -20.08
C MET A 576 -47.17 -33.84 -20.88
N ASP A 577 -48.31 -34.51 -21.07
CA ASP A 577 -49.54 -33.94 -21.59
C ASP A 577 -50.09 -32.92 -20.58
N THR A 578 -49.89 -31.64 -20.91
CA THR A 578 -50.32 -30.56 -20.04
C THR A 578 -51.79 -30.21 -20.17
N THR A 579 -52.54 -30.79 -21.12
CA THR A 579 -53.98 -30.49 -21.27
C THR A 579 -54.77 -30.85 -20.02
N ALA A 580 -54.35 -31.91 -19.32
CA ALA A 580 -54.94 -32.34 -18.05
C ALA A 580 -54.25 -31.76 -16.80
N PHE A 581 -53.21 -30.93 -16.92
CA PHE A 581 -52.48 -30.40 -15.77
C PHE A 581 -53.36 -29.46 -14.91
N VAL A 582 -53.36 -29.67 -13.59
CA VAL A 582 -54.09 -28.85 -12.60
C VAL A 582 -53.13 -28.04 -11.74
N SER A 583 -52.16 -28.69 -11.09
CA SER A 583 -51.20 -28.06 -10.18
C SER A 583 -49.98 -28.94 -9.94
N ALA A 584 -48.88 -28.36 -9.47
CA ALA A 584 -47.78 -29.13 -8.90
C ALA A 584 -47.33 -28.51 -7.57
N ALA A 585 -46.81 -29.35 -6.69
CA ALA A 585 -46.27 -28.95 -5.39
C ALA A 585 -44.99 -29.72 -5.08
N VAL A 586 -44.14 -29.14 -4.25
CA VAL A 586 -42.86 -29.72 -3.83
C VAL A 586 -42.82 -29.78 -2.30
N SER A 587 -42.39 -30.91 -1.73
CA SER A 587 -42.26 -31.14 -0.29
C SER A 587 -40.91 -31.80 0.03
N PRO A 588 -40.14 -31.34 1.03
CA PRO A 588 -40.39 -30.16 1.86
C PRO A 588 -40.41 -28.87 1.03
N ALA A 589 -40.93 -27.78 1.60
CA ALA A 589 -41.03 -26.51 0.89
C ALA A 589 -39.62 -26.01 0.50
N VAL A 590 -39.45 -25.69 -0.78
CA VAL A 590 -38.20 -25.14 -1.30
C VAL A 590 -38.03 -23.71 -0.76
N PRO A 591 -36.86 -23.34 -0.20
CA PRO A 591 -36.58 -21.97 0.23
C PRO A 591 -36.79 -20.97 -0.93
N GLY A 592 -37.53 -19.89 -0.66
CA GLY A 592 -37.94 -18.92 -1.69
C GLY A 592 -39.16 -19.35 -2.52
N GLY A 593 -39.69 -20.56 -2.31
CA GLY A 593 -40.85 -21.10 -3.01
C GLY A 593 -40.52 -21.72 -4.36
N VAL A 594 -41.53 -22.38 -4.95
CA VAL A 594 -41.46 -22.95 -6.30
C VAL A 594 -42.49 -22.27 -7.17
N THR A 595 -42.05 -21.72 -8.30
CA THR A 595 -42.95 -21.28 -9.37
C THR A 595 -43.19 -22.43 -10.33
N VAL A 596 -44.45 -22.61 -10.75
CA VAL A 596 -44.84 -23.68 -11.67
C VAL A 596 -45.31 -23.07 -12.98
N ALA A 597 -44.61 -23.37 -14.07
CA ALA A 597 -44.97 -22.96 -15.42
C ALA A 597 -45.48 -24.15 -16.24
N LYS A 598 -46.63 -23.97 -16.89
CA LYS A 598 -47.18 -24.92 -17.86
C LYS A 598 -46.66 -24.59 -19.25
N LEU A 599 -45.90 -25.50 -19.86
CA LEU A 599 -45.34 -25.37 -21.20
C LEU A 599 -46.11 -26.26 -22.19
N ALA A 600 -45.82 -26.10 -23.49
CA ALA A 600 -46.50 -26.86 -24.54
C ALA A 600 -46.25 -28.38 -24.44
N THR A 601 -45.08 -28.78 -23.94
CA THR A 601 -44.62 -30.17 -23.89
C THR A 601 -44.45 -30.72 -22.48
N GLY A 602 -44.77 -29.93 -21.44
CA GLY A 602 -44.56 -30.38 -20.07
C GLY A 602 -44.72 -29.27 -19.04
N ILE A 603 -44.31 -29.54 -17.80
CA ILE A 603 -44.33 -28.55 -16.72
C ILE A 603 -42.89 -28.23 -16.30
N GLN A 604 -42.65 -26.98 -15.90
CA GLN A 604 -41.37 -26.53 -15.36
C GLN A 604 -41.58 -26.02 -13.94
N LEU A 605 -40.84 -26.60 -13.00
CA LEU A 605 -40.80 -26.21 -11.59
C LEU A 605 -39.52 -25.42 -11.37
N THR A 606 -39.60 -24.12 -11.07
CA THR A 606 -38.42 -23.26 -10.86
C THR A 606 -38.33 -22.82 -9.41
N GLY A 607 -37.19 -23.06 -8.77
CA GLY A 607 -36.88 -22.76 -7.37
C GLY A 607 -35.44 -23.17 -7.02
N LEU A 608 -34.91 -22.73 -5.88
CA LEU A 608 -33.56 -23.11 -5.43
C LEU A 608 -33.61 -24.38 -4.60
N PHE A 609 -33.47 -25.54 -5.25
CA PHE A 609 -33.62 -26.84 -4.59
C PHE A 609 -32.44 -27.16 -3.65
N GLY A 610 -31.30 -26.46 -3.72
CA GLY A 610 -30.21 -26.56 -2.73
C GLY A 610 -29.50 -27.93 -2.69
N SER A 611 -28.17 -27.92 -2.71
CA SER A 611 -27.37 -29.16 -2.59
C SER A 611 -27.74 -29.99 -1.34
N ALA A 612 -27.64 -31.32 -1.44
CA ALA A 612 -27.86 -32.30 -0.37
C ALA A 612 -29.31 -32.55 0.11
N ASN A 613 -30.33 -31.97 -0.52
CA ASN A 613 -31.73 -32.21 -0.17
C ASN A 613 -32.47 -33.04 -1.22
N GLY A 614 -33.30 -33.98 -0.75
CA GLY A 614 -34.29 -34.67 -1.58
C GLY A 614 -35.66 -34.00 -1.48
N TYR A 615 -36.45 -34.08 -2.55
CA TYR A 615 -37.79 -33.47 -2.63
C TYR A 615 -38.80 -34.40 -3.26
N ASP A 616 -40.00 -34.45 -2.71
CA ASP A 616 -41.16 -35.06 -3.35
C ASP A 616 -41.90 -34.03 -4.20
N VAL A 617 -42.11 -34.35 -5.47
CA VAL A 617 -42.84 -33.55 -6.44
C VAL A 617 -44.19 -34.21 -6.71
N ALA A 618 -45.27 -33.55 -6.31
CA ALA A 618 -46.63 -34.01 -6.53
C ALA A 618 -47.27 -33.24 -7.68
N VAL A 619 -47.56 -33.91 -8.79
CA VAL A 619 -48.19 -33.33 -9.99
C VAL A 619 -49.64 -33.81 -10.09
N LYS A 620 -50.58 -32.88 -10.01
CA LYS A 620 -52.01 -33.15 -10.08
C LYS A 620 -52.53 -32.95 -11.50
N VAL A 621 -53.22 -33.95 -12.02
CA VAL A 621 -53.86 -33.94 -13.34
C VAL A 621 -55.35 -34.30 -13.23
N SER A 622 -56.19 -33.73 -14.09
CA SER A 622 -57.65 -33.95 -14.10
C SER A 622 -58.03 -35.33 -14.65
N GLY A 623 -59.00 -35.97 -14.01
CA GLY A 623 -59.54 -37.29 -14.32
C GLY A 623 -58.64 -38.44 -13.84
N ASN A 624 -59.12 -39.66 -14.07
CA ASN A 624 -58.36 -40.88 -13.80
C ASN A 624 -57.33 -41.13 -14.90
N LYS A 625 -56.10 -40.70 -14.67
CA LYS A 625 -54.97 -40.87 -15.59
C LYS A 625 -53.92 -41.82 -15.01
N THR A 626 -53.27 -42.60 -15.86
CA THR A 626 -52.04 -43.34 -15.52
C THR A 626 -50.80 -42.58 -15.99
N LEU A 627 -49.61 -42.93 -15.48
CA LEU A 627 -48.34 -42.33 -15.92
C LEU A 627 -48.17 -42.40 -17.45
N ALA A 628 -48.46 -43.54 -18.05
CA ALA A 628 -48.38 -43.76 -19.49
C ALA A 628 -49.39 -42.89 -20.29
N ASN A 629 -50.57 -42.60 -19.71
CA ASN A 629 -51.52 -41.69 -20.34
C ASN A 629 -51.05 -40.24 -20.34
N VAL A 630 -50.15 -39.88 -19.42
CA VAL A 630 -49.71 -38.51 -19.19
C VAL A 630 -48.38 -38.23 -19.88
N CYS A 631 -47.43 -39.16 -19.90
CA CYS A 631 -46.09 -38.90 -20.43
C CYS A 631 -45.87 -39.33 -21.89
N GLY A 632 -46.93 -39.81 -22.55
CA GLY A 632 -46.96 -40.09 -24.00
C GLY A 632 -46.48 -41.50 -24.38
N SER A 633 -46.74 -41.90 -25.64
CA SER A 633 -46.52 -43.27 -26.14
C SER A 633 -45.05 -43.64 -26.36
N LEU A 634 -44.15 -42.67 -26.46
CA LEU A 634 -42.70 -42.90 -26.58
C LEU A 634 -42.02 -43.19 -25.24
N SER A 635 -42.71 -42.96 -24.12
CA SER A 635 -42.20 -43.16 -22.76
C SER A 635 -42.85 -44.35 -22.02
N ALA A 636 -43.69 -45.12 -22.75
CA ALA A 636 -44.62 -46.11 -22.21
C ALA A 636 -43.98 -47.37 -21.58
N LYS A 637 -42.65 -47.48 -21.52
CA LYS A 637 -41.99 -48.53 -20.76
C LYS A 637 -41.36 -48.07 -19.45
N ASP A 638 -40.87 -46.83 -19.35
CA ASP A 638 -39.87 -46.50 -18.33
C ASP A 638 -40.04 -45.14 -17.63
N GLY A 639 -41.11 -44.35 -17.88
CA GLY A 639 -41.39 -43.11 -17.09
C GLY A 639 -41.75 -41.86 -17.90
N CYS A 640 -41.55 -40.67 -17.33
CA CYS A 640 -41.64 -39.38 -18.01
C CYS A 640 -40.25 -38.89 -18.36
N LYS A 641 -40.04 -38.31 -19.55
CA LYS A 641 -38.79 -37.60 -19.80
C LYS A 641 -38.72 -36.39 -18.89
N TYR A 642 -37.56 -36.13 -18.31
CA TYR A 642 -37.33 -34.95 -17.52
C TYR A 642 -35.99 -34.32 -17.87
N ARG A 643 -35.86 -33.07 -17.46
CA ARG A 643 -34.68 -32.26 -17.68
C ARG A 643 -34.44 -31.42 -16.45
N LEU A 644 -33.20 -31.45 -15.99
CA LEU A 644 -32.75 -30.66 -14.86
C LEU A 644 -31.95 -29.48 -15.37
N GLU A 645 -32.11 -28.32 -14.76
CA GLU A 645 -31.41 -27.11 -15.16
C GLU A 645 -30.68 -26.53 -13.96
N GLY A 646 -29.34 -26.58 -14.00
CA GLY A 646 -28.47 -26.16 -12.93
C GLY A 646 -27.83 -24.79 -13.16
N GLY A 647 -27.43 -24.13 -12.07
CA GLY A 647 -26.52 -22.98 -12.10
C GLY A 647 -26.53 -22.19 -10.79
N TYR A 648 -25.68 -21.17 -10.69
CA TYR A 648 -25.33 -20.54 -9.41
C TYR A 648 -26.37 -19.60 -8.80
N ASN A 649 -27.28 -19.00 -9.60
CA ASN A 649 -28.41 -18.20 -9.06
C ASN A 649 -29.66 -18.25 -9.95
N VAL A 650 -30.88 -17.99 -9.44
CA VAL A 650 -32.13 -18.08 -10.23
C VAL A 650 -32.16 -17.22 -11.51
N ASN A 651 -31.34 -16.18 -11.60
CA ASN A 651 -31.39 -15.17 -12.68
C ASN A 651 -30.31 -15.37 -13.77
N GLN A 652 -29.37 -16.29 -13.58
CA GLN A 652 -28.31 -16.57 -14.54
C GLN A 652 -28.73 -17.65 -15.55
N PRO A 653 -28.21 -17.60 -16.79
CA PRO A 653 -28.41 -18.66 -17.78
C PRO A 653 -28.07 -20.04 -17.20
N TYR A 654 -28.77 -21.07 -17.68
CA TYR A 654 -28.52 -22.44 -17.24
C TYR A 654 -27.12 -22.88 -17.68
N GLY A 655 -26.27 -23.22 -16.72
CA GLY A 655 -24.89 -23.66 -16.98
C GLY A 655 -24.81 -25.08 -17.53
N CYS A 656 -25.89 -25.86 -17.35
CA CYS A 656 -25.96 -27.27 -17.72
C CYS A 656 -27.42 -27.74 -17.70
N CYS A 657 -27.70 -28.79 -18.49
CA CYS A 657 -29.07 -29.24 -18.76
C CYS A 657 -29.12 -30.78 -18.98
N PRO A 658 -28.90 -31.61 -17.95
CA PRO A 658 -29.02 -33.06 -18.10
C PRO A 658 -30.48 -33.48 -18.33
N THR A 659 -30.68 -34.48 -19.19
CA THR A 659 -32.00 -35.07 -19.47
C THR A 659 -31.98 -36.57 -19.20
N ASP A 660 -33.08 -37.11 -18.70
CA ASP A 660 -33.26 -38.56 -18.50
C ASP A 660 -34.76 -38.92 -18.53
N VAL A 661 -35.09 -40.18 -18.24
CA VAL A 661 -36.46 -40.67 -18.04
C VAL A 661 -36.64 -41.07 -16.58
N THR A 662 -37.76 -40.69 -15.96
CA THR A 662 -38.01 -40.99 -14.54
C THR A 662 -38.06 -42.51 -14.34
N GLY A 663 -36.99 -43.11 -13.81
CA GLY A 663 -36.93 -44.55 -13.60
C GLY A 663 -38.14 -45.05 -12.78
N VAL A 664 -38.64 -46.23 -13.17
CA VAL A 664 -39.70 -46.97 -12.46
C VAL A 664 -39.09 -48.08 -11.62
#